data_AF-A0A455SNA6-F1
#
_entry.id   AF-A0A455SNA6-F1
#
_cell.length_a   1.000
_cell.length_b   1.000
_cell.length_c   1.000
_cell.angle_alpha   90.00
_cell.angle_beta   90.00
_cell.angle_gamma   90.00
#
_symmetry.space_group_name_H-M   'P 1'
#
loop_
_entity.id
_entity.type
_entity.pdbx_description
1 polymer ?
#
loop_
_entity_poly.entity_id
_entity_poly.type
_entity_poly.pdbx_seq_one_letter_code
_entity_poly.pdbx_strand_id
1 'polypeptide(L)'
;MTVSEKTLALHQTKNQRVNAWKQLIEIIRIEILLQLRSYGFWVLLAVVLLISLFFSWILAQRFPDDILKTGLTSTGQARDTLVFLMYISIPLHTLTSFLCSGTLTRDARRKTASLLWLRPVPSTLYTFGKGIACFLLLCCIGLINLGVSLLFSFAVIHYSLLLEVLLYPLLLYFGSLLLLVGITLFCTSLIRNPLLVALLVCGLALYLDIMATDTLREPFLLRIESAIYFPGLGFGQDAILMLYRVLVVWLVGLLFFVLVPLVRQWRSPIESVKSWQTLPFFLLTLLLGGSLLPLLFSYQQILPAFQRGKDIQPIPVTASTEAYTLNVSVDPASGHIKGNASFRLIPKASGAKKLFVDLNAGLKFQNITVDGQSVPFRMGWQRTQIELAQTPFASGKPVQMMLQYEGTAQLVREEYAYATGLFSHEYWGTSINTSFIGQHIALLQGKAGSWYPLPWTTQSLQQSFRPHIDVIRLQIPAGYQVTASPGKLTQRGAYQGLVAQPHASLPDAFAVAFKQPQQRRFIPEVTVQSMGSFEPERQEFYTVISKYLVGLKQWQPADHQPAHQIIVMVPFLQVPIMGDGVLFYPETYYQAFWGKLSQEALYHLIGEDIAEAWLLNMFQTKEPVQADGMPGLVGAFVLPGNELPRMLAPSVSVQLTGQILHTDFPQRAERTCEQLVKSKSGVVSSDSPEMLQYGLSKLDCNYLLVAFHLQDKIGEGQFIRFIQHFADAHFMQPANMRDFVAAVKQSLHVDMSADIGTYICQDKAKPLDCLLS
;
A
#
# COMPACT_ATOMS: atom_id res chain seq x y z
N MET A 1 -34.56 -63.74 2.28
CA MET A 1 -33.28 -63.02 2.45
C MET A 1 -32.97 -62.94 3.93
N THR A 2 -32.20 -63.91 4.40
CA THR A 2 -31.90 -64.10 5.83
C THR A 2 -30.87 -63.07 6.31
N VAL A 3 -30.89 -62.77 7.61
CA VAL A 3 -29.98 -61.81 8.26
C VAL A 3 -28.50 -62.09 7.95
N SER A 4 -28.15 -63.37 7.70
CA SER A 4 -26.83 -63.85 7.29
C SER A 4 -26.35 -63.27 5.94
N GLU A 5 -27.20 -63.18 4.92
CA GLU A 5 -26.84 -62.61 3.61
C GLU A 5 -26.60 -61.10 3.67
N LYS A 6 -27.37 -60.38 4.50
CA LYS A 6 -27.18 -58.95 4.73
C LYS A 6 -25.88 -58.66 5.47
N THR A 7 -25.52 -59.46 6.47
CA THR A 7 -24.22 -59.34 7.17
C THR A 7 -23.04 -59.70 6.28
N LEU A 8 -23.17 -60.70 5.40
CA LEU A 8 -22.12 -61.08 4.44
C LEU A 8 -21.91 -59.99 3.38
N ALA A 9 -22.99 -59.39 2.86
CA ALA A 9 -22.92 -58.26 1.93
C ALA A 9 -22.34 -56.99 2.58
N LEU A 10 -22.66 -56.73 3.86
CA LEU A 10 -22.05 -55.64 4.64
C LEU A 10 -20.56 -55.89 4.93
N HIS A 11 -20.15 -57.14 5.20
CA HIS A 11 -18.74 -57.48 5.36
C HIS A 11 -17.97 -57.42 4.04
N GLN A 12 -18.55 -57.87 2.94
CA GLN A 12 -17.93 -57.77 1.60
C GLN A 12 -17.79 -56.31 1.14
N THR A 13 -18.79 -55.46 1.38
CA THR A 13 -18.70 -54.02 1.05
C THR A 13 -17.73 -53.26 1.96
N LYS A 14 -17.64 -53.61 3.26
CA LYS A 14 -16.62 -53.05 4.18
C LYS A 14 -15.21 -53.48 3.79
N ASN A 15 -14.99 -54.74 3.42
CA ASN A 15 -13.70 -55.22 2.91
C ASN A 15 -13.33 -54.61 1.55
N GLN A 16 -14.28 -54.41 0.65
CA GLN A 16 -14.02 -53.73 -0.63
C GLN A 16 -13.64 -52.25 -0.46
N ARG A 17 -14.28 -51.51 0.47
CA ARG A 17 -13.91 -50.12 0.78
C ARG A 17 -12.54 -49.99 1.44
N VAL A 18 -12.21 -50.87 2.39
CA VAL A 18 -10.88 -50.93 3.01
C VAL A 18 -9.81 -51.28 1.96
N ASN A 19 -10.14 -52.10 0.97
CA ASN A 19 -9.23 -52.42 -0.14
C ASN A 19 -9.03 -51.26 -1.12
N ALA A 20 -10.04 -50.44 -1.40
CA ALA A 20 -9.91 -49.29 -2.32
C ALA A 20 -8.97 -48.21 -1.79
N TRP A 21 -9.04 -47.87 -0.50
CA TRP A 21 -8.11 -46.90 0.12
C TRP A 21 -6.67 -47.41 0.15
N LYS A 22 -6.47 -48.70 0.49
CA LYS A 22 -5.15 -49.33 0.43
C LYS A 22 -4.58 -49.33 -0.99
N GLN A 23 -5.41 -49.65 -1.98
CA GLN A 23 -5.02 -49.58 -3.40
C GLN A 23 -4.64 -48.16 -3.83
N LEU A 24 -5.39 -47.15 -3.41
CA LEU A 24 -5.08 -45.74 -3.71
C LEU A 24 -3.73 -45.33 -3.12
N ILE A 25 -3.47 -45.65 -1.86
CA ILE A 25 -2.19 -45.33 -1.18
C ILE A 25 -1.03 -46.04 -1.88
N GLU A 26 -1.19 -47.31 -2.26
CA GLU A 26 -0.16 -48.05 -3.01
C GLU A 26 0.12 -47.42 -4.38
N ILE A 27 -0.91 -46.99 -5.11
CA ILE A 27 -0.75 -46.27 -6.40
C ILE A 27 0.03 -44.98 -6.19
N ILE A 28 -0.33 -44.19 -5.17
CA ILE A 28 0.35 -42.94 -4.83
C ILE A 28 1.82 -43.22 -4.53
N ARG A 29 2.11 -44.19 -3.65
CA ARG A 29 3.47 -44.56 -3.25
C ARG A 29 4.31 -45.01 -4.44
N ILE A 30 3.77 -45.87 -5.29
CA ILE A 30 4.48 -46.39 -6.47
C ILE A 30 4.77 -45.25 -7.45
N GLU A 31 3.81 -44.37 -7.71
CA GLU A 31 4.03 -43.26 -8.64
C GLU A 31 5.08 -42.27 -8.09
N ILE A 32 5.04 -41.95 -6.79
CA ILE A 32 6.06 -41.12 -6.13
C ILE A 32 7.46 -41.74 -6.31
N LEU A 33 7.63 -43.02 -5.97
CA LEU A 33 8.93 -43.72 -6.09
C LEU A 33 9.43 -43.75 -7.53
N LEU A 34 8.51 -43.90 -8.48
CA LEU A 34 8.83 -43.94 -9.89
C LEU A 34 9.28 -42.57 -10.43
N GLN A 35 8.72 -41.47 -9.93
CA GLN A 35 9.16 -40.12 -10.28
C GLN A 35 10.51 -39.79 -9.64
N LEU A 36 10.71 -40.15 -8.37
CA LEU A 36 12.00 -39.98 -7.68
C LEU A 36 13.14 -40.77 -8.32
N ARG A 37 12.86 -41.82 -9.09
CA ARG A 37 13.88 -42.57 -9.87
C ARG A 37 14.13 -41.98 -11.27
N SER A 38 13.35 -40.98 -11.69
CA SER A 38 13.46 -40.39 -13.02
C SER A 38 14.54 -39.32 -13.07
N TYR A 39 15.54 -39.46 -13.94
CA TYR A 39 16.53 -38.41 -14.19
C TYR A 39 15.88 -37.09 -14.61
N GLY A 40 14.82 -37.14 -15.43
CA GLY A 40 14.11 -35.95 -15.87
C GLY A 40 13.46 -35.16 -14.73
N PHE A 41 13.01 -35.84 -13.67
CA PHE A 41 12.47 -35.18 -12.47
C PHE A 41 13.55 -34.37 -11.75
N TRP A 42 14.72 -34.97 -11.51
CA TRP A 42 15.84 -34.30 -10.84
C TRP A 42 16.43 -33.16 -11.66
N VAL A 43 16.53 -33.31 -12.99
CA VAL A 43 16.98 -32.23 -13.88
C VAL A 43 16.02 -31.04 -13.81
N LEU A 44 14.71 -31.28 -13.89
CA LEU A 44 13.71 -30.21 -13.78
C LEU A 44 13.74 -29.55 -12.39
N LEU A 45 13.89 -30.33 -11.32
CA LEU A 45 14.05 -29.79 -9.96
C LEU A 45 15.29 -28.89 -9.86
N ALA A 46 16.43 -29.33 -10.40
CA ALA A 46 17.65 -28.54 -10.42
C ALA A 46 17.46 -27.23 -11.19
N VAL A 47 16.77 -27.27 -12.34
CA VAL A 47 16.43 -26.07 -13.13
C VAL A 47 15.53 -25.13 -12.34
N VAL A 48 14.50 -25.62 -11.64
CA VAL A 48 13.66 -24.78 -10.75
C VAL A 48 14.52 -24.10 -9.70
N LEU A 49 15.34 -24.86 -8.98
CA LEU A 49 16.17 -24.33 -7.91
C LEU A 49 17.19 -23.31 -8.44
N LEU A 50 17.81 -23.55 -9.59
CA LEU A 50 18.73 -22.61 -10.21
C LEU A 50 18.04 -21.34 -10.65
N ILE A 51 16.87 -21.42 -11.28
CA ILE A 51 16.09 -20.24 -11.67
C ILE A 51 15.65 -19.48 -10.43
N SER A 52 15.14 -20.15 -9.40
CA SER A 52 14.73 -19.52 -8.14
C SER A 52 15.90 -18.85 -7.41
N LEU A 53 17.08 -19.48 -7.39
CA LEU A 53 18.32 -18.88 -6.86
C LEU A 53 18.77 -17.68 -7.69
N PHE A 54 18.69 -17.76 -9.02
CA PHE A 54 19.05 -16.67 -9.92
C PHE A 54 18.12 -15.47 -9.74
N PHE A 55 16.80 -15.68 -9.65
CA PHE A 55 15.84 -14.62 -9.33
C PHE A 55 16.08 -14.04 -7.93
N SER A 56 16.35 -14.90 -6.94
CA SER A 56 16.68 -14.45 -5.57
C SER A 56 17.97 -13.61 -5.57
N TRP A 57 18.96 -13.98 -6.37
CA TRP A 57 20.20 -13.23 -6.53
C TRP A 57 19.98 -11.90 -7.25
N ILE A 58 19.22 -11.86 -8.35
CA ILE A 58 18.86 -10.60 -9.04
C ILE A 58 18.14 -9.64 -8.09
N LEU A 59 17.16 -10.15 -7.34
CA LEU A 59 16.43 -9.35 -6.38
C LEU A 59 17.38 -8.84 -5.29
N ALA A 60 18.24 -9.71 -4.74
CA ALA A 60 19.26 -9.30 -3.76
C ALA A 60 20.23 -8.24 -4.30
N GLN A 61 20.59 -8.27 -5.58
CA GLN A 61 21.43 -7.25 -6.23
C GLN A 61 20.68 -5.94 -6.50
N ARG A 62 19.37 -6.01 -6.71
CA ARG A 62 18.50 -4.85 -6.92
C ARG A 62 18.25 -4.09 -5.62
N PHE A 63 18.39 -4.75 -4.48
CA PHE A 63 18.42 -4.10 -3.17
C PHE A 63 19.87 -3.74 -2.80
N PRO A 64 20.17 -2.47 -2.47
CA PRO A 64 21.43 -2.08 -1.86
C PRO A 64 21.98 -3.07 -0.82
N ASP A 65 23.25 -3.48 -0.93
CA ASP A 65 23.93 -4.38 0.02
C ASP A 65 23.78 -3.95 1.50
N ASP A 66 23.54 -2.66 1.78
CA ASP A 66 23.33 -2.14 3.14
C ASP A 66 21.87 -2.22 3.62
N ILE A 67 20.85 -2.23 2.75
CA ILE A 67 19.44 -2.53 3.13
C ILE A 67 19.34 -3.95 3.73
N LEU A 68 20.16 -4.85 3.20
CA LEU A 68 20.24 -6.26 3.62
C LEU A 68 21.06 -6.46 4.91
N LYS A 69 21.99 -5.53 5.24
CA LYS A 69 22.88 -5.61 6.42
C LYS A 69 22.44 -4.76 7.60
N THR A 70 21.75 -3.63 7.38
CA THR A 70 21.43 -2.65 8.45
C THR A 70 20.23 -3.03 9.30
N GLY A 71 19.65 -4.23 9.15
CA GLY A 71 18.57 -4.67 10.03
C GLY A 71 17.40 -3.68 10.01
N LEU A 72 16.99 -3.22 8.81
CA LEU A 72 15.76 -2.46 8.63
C LEU A 72 14.67 -3.14 9.45
N THR A 73 13.94 -2.34 10.23
CA THR A 73 12.92 -2.80 11.17
C THR A 73 12.06 -3.91 10.53
N SER A 74 11.64 -4.88 11.35
CA SER A 74 10.98 -6.14 10.97
C SER A 74 9.96 -6.04 9.83
N THR A 75 9.36 -4.87 9.65
CA THR A 75 8.38 -4.45 8.66
C THR A 75 8.88 -4.41 7.21
N GLY A 76 10.08 -3.89 6.92
CA GLY A 76 10.67 -3.91 5.58
C GLY A 76 11.14 -5.31 5.15
N GLN A 77 11.60 -6.11 6.10
CA GLN A 77 12.13 -7.45 5.85
C GLN A 77 11.04 -8.50 5.57
N ALA A 78 9.90 -8.43 6.27
CA ALA A 78 8.75 -9.31 6.01
C ALA A 78 8.16 -9.08 4.61
N ARG A 79 8.14 -7.81 4.19
CA ARG A 79 7.73 -7.34 2.87
C ARG A 79 8.64 -7.90 1.78
N ASP A 80 9.95 -7.70 1.91
CA ASP A 80 10.91 -8.16 0.90
C ASP A 80 10.84 -9.68 0.78
N THR A 81 10.73 -10.39 1.92
CA THR A 81 10.52 -11.85 1.95
C THR A 81 9.28 -12.26 1.15
N LEU A 82 8.13 -11.57 1.29
CA LEU A 82 6.94 -11.87 0.49
C LEU A 82 7.15 -11.65 -1.00
N VAL A 83 7.87 -10.59 -1.38
CA VAL A 83 8.24 -10.33 -2.79
C VAL A 83 9.18 -11.40 -3.32
N PHE A 84 10.17 -11.83 -2.55
CA PHE A 84 11.03 -12.96 -2.88
C PHE A 84 10.20 -14.23 -3.10
N LEU A 85 9.32 -14.58 -2.16
CA LEU A 85 8.42 -15.74 -2.27
C LEU A 85 7.52 -15.68 -3.51
N MET A 86 7.08 -14.48 -3.88
CA MET A 86 6.25 -14.24 -5.06
C MET A 86 6.99 -14.56 -6.36
N TYR A 87 8.15 -13.93 -6.60
CA TYR A 87 8.89 -14.14 -7.84
C TYR A 87 9.37 -15.59 -7.99
N ILE A 88 9.61 -16.27 -6.86
CA ILE A 88 10.02 -17.67 -6.81
C ILE A 88 8.88 -18.62 -7.21
N SER A 89 7.62 -18.22 -7.01
CA SER A 89 6.46 -19.03 -7.39
C SER A 89 6.22 -19.09 -8.91
N ILE A 90 6.60 -18.06 -9.68
CA ILE A 90 6.34 -17.96 -11.12
C ILE A 90 7.06 -19.06 -11.94
N PRO A 91 8.39 -19.28 -11.78
CA PRO A 91 9.08 -20.39 -12.44
C PRO A 91 8.49 -21.75 -12.06
N LEU A 92 8.00 -21.88 -10.84
CA LEU A 92 7.45 -23.12 -10.33
C LEU A 92 6.05 -23.40 -10.89
N HIS A 93 5.19 -22.39 -11.01
CA HIS A 93 3.89 -22.50 -11.68
C HIS A 93 4.03 -22.89 -13.16
N THR A 94 4.95 -22.25 -13.88
CA THR A 94 5.18 -22.53 -15.30
C THR A 94 5.71 -23.95 -15.53
N LEU A 95 6.69 -24.39 -14.74
CA LEU A 95 7.30 -25.72 -14.89
C LEU A 95 6.42 -26.88 -14.37
N THR A 96 5.47 -26.59 -13.47
CA THR A 96 4.49 -27.57 -12.94
C THR A 96 3.70 -28.25 -14.06
N SER A 97 3.32 -27.49 -15.09
CA SER A 97 2.57 -27.99 -16.25
C SER A 97 3.35 -29.08 -17.02
N PHE A 98 4.66 -28.89 -17.20
CA PHE A 98 5.55 -29.85 -17.85
C PHE A 98 5.76 -31.10 -17.00
N LEU A 99 5.94 -30.92 -15.68
CA LEU A 99 6.09 -32.04 -14.75
C LEU A 99 4.85 -32.93 -14.75
N CYS A 100 3.65 -32.37 -14.56
CA CYS A 100 2.44 -33.19 -14.54
C CYS A 100 2.07 -33.75 -15.92
N SER A 101 2.31 -33.05 -17.02
CA SER A 101 2.08 -33.62 -18.37
C SER A 101 3.02 -34.81 -18.65
N GLY A 102 4.28 -34.71 -18.22
CA GLY A 102 5.26 -35.79 -18.33
C GLY A 102 4.91 -37.03 -17.48
N THR A 103 4.45 -36.84 -16.24
CA THR A 103 4.05 -37.97 -15.37
C THR A 103 2.86 -38.73 -15.93
N LEU A 104 1.89 -38.02 -16.50
CA LEU A 104 0.65 -38.59 -17.02
C LEU A 104 0.83 -39.33 -18.35
N THR A 105 1.83 -38.96 -19.14
CA THR A 105 2.10 -39.59 -20.44
C THR A 105 3.17 -40.66 -20.43
N ARG A 106 3.83 -40.85 -19.29
CA ARG A 106 4.86 -41.89 -19.10
C ARG A 106 4.35 -43.30 -19.40
N ASP A 107 3.09 -43.60 -19.05
CA ASP A 107 2.49 -44.91 -19.29
C ASP A 107 2.24 -45.17 -20.77
N ALA A 108 1.80 -44.14 -21.50
CA ALA A 108 1.53 -44.22 -22.93
C ALA A 108 2.83 -44.46 -23.71
N ARG A 109 3.94 -43.85 -23.27
CA ARG A 109 5.26 -43.99 -23.92
C ARG A 109 5.96 -45.32 -23.61
N ARG A 110 5.83 -45.85 -22.39
CA ARG A 110 6.58 -47.04 -21.95
C ARG A 110 5.89 -48.38 -22.27
N LYS A 111 4.70 -48.37 -22.89
CA LYS A 111 3.84 -49.57 -23.09
C LYS A 111 3.64 -50.39 -21.80
N THR A 112 3.85 -49.80 -20.63
CA THR A 112 3.75 -50.45 -19.30
C THR A 112 2.30 -50.65 -18.86
N ALA A 113 1.34 -50.16 -19.64
CA ALA A 113 -0.08 -50.44 -19.45
C ALA A 113 -0.32 -51.95 -19.35
N SER A 114 0.23 -52.79 -20.23
CA SER A 114 -0.03 -54.24 -20.18
C SER A 114 0.42 -54.92 -18.86
N LEU A 115 1.44 -54.39 -18.18
CA LEU A 115 1.96 -54.95 -16.92
C LEU A 115 1.21 -54.45 -15.67
N LEU A 116 0.68 -53.23 -15.69
CA LEU A 116 -0.14 -52.67 -14.61
C LEU A 116 -1.57 -53.26 -14.60
N TRP A 117 -2.06 -53.71 -15.75
CA TRP A 117 -3.41 -54.28 -15.93
C TRP A 117 -3.54 -55.73 -15.43
N LEU A 118 -2.47 -56.35 -14.93
CA LEU A 118 -2.53 -57.63 -14.22
C LEU A 118 -3.23 -57.53 -12.85
N ARG A 119 -3.47 -56.30 -12.34
CA ARG A 119 -4.33 -56.05 -11.18
C ARG A 119 -5.59 -55.28 -11.62
N PRO A 120 -6.81 -55.71 -11.24
CA PRO A 120 -8.03 -54.98 -11.57
C PRO A 120 -8.13 -53.72 -10.70
N VAL A 121 -7.48 -52.65 -11.14
CA VAL A 121 -7.61 -51.32 -10.53
C VAL A 121 -8.61 -50.51 -11.36
N PRO A 122 -9.65 -49.92 -10.74
CA PRO A 122 -10.55 -49.01 -11.45
C PRO A 122 -9.78 -47.86 -12.09
N SER A 123 -10.05 -47.58 -13.37
CA SER A 123 -9.40 -46.49 -14.12
C SER A 123 -9.53 -45.12 -13.46
N THR A 124 -10.64 -44.90 -12.74
CA THR A 124 -10.90 -43.69 -11.94
C THR A 124 -9.95 -43.58 -10.75
N LEU A 125 -9.79 -44.65 -9.96
CA LEU A 125 -8.90 -44.71 -8.80
C LEU A 125 -7.43 -44.53 -9.21
N TYR A 126 -7.05 -45.12 -10.33
CA TYR A 126 -5.71 -44.99 -10.90
C TYR A 126 -5.39 -43.54 -11.31
N THR A 127 -6.31 -42.90 -12.04
CA THR A 127 -6.13 -41.51 -12.48
C THR A 127 -6.07 -40.55 -11.31
N PHE A 128 -6.96 -40.74 -10.34
CA PHE A 128 -7.04 -39.95 -9.12
C PHE A 128 -5.77 -40.10 -8.26
N GLY A 129 -5.30 -41.33 -8.05
CA GLY A 129 -4.05 -41.61 -7.34
C GLY A 129 -2.81 -40.99 -8.00
N LYS A 130 -2.74 -41.00 -9.33
CA LYS A 130 -1.67 -40.30 -10.07
C LYS A 130 -1.72 -38.79 -9.92
N GLY A 131 -2.92 -38.21 -9.94
CA GLY A 131 -3.10 -36.79 -9.69
C GLY A 131 -2.62 -36.39 -8.29
N ILE A 132 -2.99 -37.17 -7.26
CA ILE A 132 -2.54 -36.93 -5.88
C ILE A 132 -1.03 -37.08 -5.75
N ALA A 133 -0.44 -38.10 -6.40
CA ALA A 133 1.01 -38.27 -6.42
C ALA A 133 1.74 -37.07 -7.06
N CYS A 134 1.23 -36.53 -8.19
CA CYS A 134 1.80 -35.34 -8.81
C CYS A 134 1.70 -34.13 -7.87
N PHE A 135 0.52 -33.91 -7.27
CA PHE A 135 0.29 -32.82 -6.33
C PHE A 135 1.22 -32.90 -5.11
N LEU A 136 1.33 -34.05 -4.45
CA LEU A 136 2.21 -34.22 -3.29
C LEU A 136 3.68 -33.99 -3.64
N LEU A 137 4.15 -34.48 -4.80
CA LEU A 137 5.52 -34.22 -5.26
C LEU A 137 5.77 -32.73 -5.49
N LEU A 138 4.84 -32.03 -6.12
CA LEU A 138 4.95 -30.58 -6.36
C LEU A 138 4.91 -29.78 -5.06
N CYS A 139 4.07 -30.17 -4.10
CA CYS A 139 4.08 -29.60 -2.76
C CYS A 139 5.45 -29.77 -2.09
N CYS A 140 6.07 -30.94 -2.19
CA CYS A 140 7.43 -31.18 -1.69
C CYS A 140 8.47 -30.31 -2.40
N ILE A 141 8.40 -30.17 -3.73
CA ILE A 141 9.29 -29.28 -4.50
C ILE A 141 9.11 -27.83 -4.04
N GLY A 142 7.87 -27.39 -3.86
CA GLY A 142 7.54 -26.07 -3.33
C GLY A 142 8.10 -25.83 -1.94
N LEU A 143 7.96 -26.78 -1.03
CA LEU A 143 8.53 -26.69 0.32
C LEU A 143 10.06 -26.67 0.32
N ILE A 144 10.71 -27.45 -0.55
CA ILE A 144 12.17 -27.40 -0.71
C ILE A 144 12.59 -26.04 -1.25
N ASN A 145 11.91 -25.54 -2.28
CA ASN A 145 12.23 -24.25 -2.88
C ASN A 145 12.00 -23.11 -1.89
N LEU A 146 10.90 -23.16 -1.13
CA LEU A 146 10.61 -22.26 -0.02
C LEU A 146 11.72 -22.31 1.04
N GLY A 147 12.14 -23.51 1.45
CA GLY A 147 13.23 -23.70 2.40
C GLY A 147 14.56 -23.10 1.91
N VAL A 148 14.91 -23.31 0.63
CA VAL A 148 16.11 -22.71 0.02
C VAL A 148 16.01 -21.19 -0.02
N SER A 149 14.83 -20.67 -0.37
CA SER A 149 14.57 -19.23 -0.42
C SER A 149 14.68 -18.60 0.97
N LEU A 150 14.12 -19.26 1.99
CA LEU A 150 14.23 -18.84 3.38
C LEU A 150 15.66 -18.91 3.90
N LEU A 151 16.41 -19.97 3.55
CA LEU A 151 17.83 -20.07 3.91
C LEU A 151 18.65 -18.96 3.26
N PHE A 152 18.37 -18.63 2.00
CA PHE A 152 18.97 -17.47 1.33
C PHE A 152 18.58 -16.17 2.03
N SER A 153 17.31 -15.99 2.38
CA SER A 153 16.84 -14.84 3.16
C SER A 153 17.52 -14.74 4.53
N PHE A 154 17.72 -15.84 5.25
CA PHE A 154 18.43 -15.82 6.53
C PHE A 154 19.93 -15.54 6.35
N ALA A 155 20.57 -16.16 5.36
CA ALA A 155 22.01 -16.05 5.13
C ALA A 155 22.42 -14.68 4.57
N VAL A 156 21.57 -14.06 3.74
CA VAL A 156 21.87 -12.80 3.05
C VAL A 156 21.20 -11.61 3.73
N ILE A 157 19.98 -11.79 4.27
CA ILE A 157 19.09 -10.71 4.73
C ILE A 157 18.93 -10.65 6.27
N HIS A 158 19.52 -11.61 7.02
CA HIS A 158 19.58 -11.59 8.50
C HIS A 158 18.21 -11.42 9.21
N TYR A 159 17.19 -12.14 8.75
CA TYR A 159 15.79 -11.93 9.13
C TYR A 159 15.32 -12.71 10.39
N SER A 160 14.35 -12.15 11.13
CA SER A 160 13.55 -12.84 12.16
C SER A 160 12.12 -13.15 11.66
N LEU A 161 11.79 -14.43 11.48
CA LEU A 161 10.55 -14.85 10.82
C LEU A 161 9.32 -14.84 11.73
N LEU A 162 8.28 -14.07 11.36
CA LEU A 162 6.93 -14.26 11.90
C LEU A 162 6.23 -15.40 11.15
N LEU A 163 5.73 -16.41 11.88
CA LEU A 163 5.07 -17.59 11.30
C LEU A 163 3.87 -17.25 10.41
N GLU A 164 3.16 -16.18 10.75
CA GLU A 164 2.01 -15.66 10.00
C GLU A 164 2.41 -15.22 8.59
N VAL A 165 3.59 -14.60 8.41
CA VAL A 165 4.13 -14.20 7.10
C VAL A 165 4.29 -15.41 6.18
N LEU A 166 4.59 -16.58 6.74
CA LEU A 166 4.87 -17.80 5.98
C LEU A 166 3.59 -18.57 5.63
N LEU A 167 2.59 -18.58 6.52
CA LEU A 167 1.42 -19.42 6.39
C LEU A 167 0.55 -19.06 5.18
N TYR A 168 0.38 -17.77 4.89
CA TYR A 168 -0.52 -17.31 3.81
C TYR A 168 0.06 -17.51 2.40
N PRO A 169 1.32 -17.14 2.10
CA PRO A 169 1.98 -17.53 0.85
C PRO A 169 1.92 -19.04 0.62
N LEU A 170 2.10 -19.82 1.68
CA LEU A 170 2.03 -21.28 1.62
C LEU A 170 0.63 -21.77 1.23
N LEU A 171 -0.43 -21.19 1.81
CA LEU A 171 -1.82 -21.51 1.48
C LEU A 171 -2.18 -21.14 0.03
N LEU A 172 -1.75 -19.96 -0.44
CA LEU A 172 -1.97 -19.53 -1.81
C LEU A 172 -1.20 -20.41 -2.80
N TYR A 173 0.06 -20.74 -2.48
CA TYR A 173 0.91 -21.61 -3.26
C TYR A 173 0.35 -23.04 -3.38
N PHE A 174 -0.12 -23.63 -2.29
CA PHE A 174 -0.77 -24.94 -2.37
C PHE A 174 -2.07 -24.90 -3.17
N GLY A 175 -2.80 -23.78 -3.09
CA GLY A 175 -3.98 -23.55 -3.93
C GLY A 175 -3.65 -23.48 -5.41
N SER A 176 -2.65 -22.67 -5.78
CA SER A 176 -2.23 -22.51 -7.17
C SER A 176 -1.73 -23.84 -7.76
N LEU A 177 -0.97 -24.64 -6.98
CA LEU A 177 -0.58 -25.99 -7.40
C LEU A 177 -1.80 -26.89 -7.63
N LEU A 178 -2.76 -26.90 -6.71
CA LEU A 178 -3.97 -27.72 -6.84
C LEU A 178 -4.76 -27.35 -8.10
N LEU A 179 -4.86 -26.05 -8.39
CA LEU A 179 -5.45 -25.52 -9.63
C LEU A 179 -4.71 -26.01 -10.86
N LEU A 180 -3.39 -25.79 -10.94
CA LEU A 180 -2.58 -26.15 -12.11
C LEU A 180 -2.56 -27.65 -12.36
N VAL A 181 -2.47 -28.47 -11.30
CA VAL A 181 -2.54 -29.94 -11.39
C VAL A 181 -3.93 -30.36 -11.87
N GLY A 182 -4.99 -29.81 -11.29
CA GLY A 182 -6.37 -30.08 -11.68
C GLY A 182 -6.62 -29.78 -13.16
N ILE A 183 -6.26 -28.57 -13.61
CA ILE A 183 -6.38 -28.14 -15.01
C ILE A 183 -5.53 -29.02 -15.93
N THR A 184 -4.29 -29.34 -15.55
CA THR A 184 -3.42 -30.21 -16.37
C THR A 184 -4.03 -31.60 -16.54
N LEU A 185 -4.55 -32.20 -15.49
CA LEU A 185 -5.23 -33.50 -15.54
C LEU A 185 -6.49 -33.44 -16.41
N PHE A 186 -7.26 -32.37 -16.28
CA PHE A 186 -8.44 -32.15 -17.08
C PHE A 186 -8.08 -31.98 -18.57
N CYS A 187 -7.16 -31.09 -18.91
CA CYS A 187 -6.70 -30.88 -20.28
C CYS A 187 -6.07 -32.14 -20.90
N THR A 188 -5.30 -32.93 -20.16
CA THR A 188 -4.76 -34.22 -20.65
C THR A 188 -5.85 -35.28 -20.88
N SER A 189 -7.00 -35.17 -20.22
CA SER A 189 -8.16 -36.03 -20.52
C SER A 189 -8.87 -35.64 -21.84
N LEU A 190 -8.75 -34.38 -22.28
CA LEU A 190 -9.35 -33.84 -23.50
C LEU A 190 -8.39 -33.90 -24.70
N ILE A 191 -7.14 -33.52 -24.52
CA ILE A 191 -6.13 -33.35 -25.56
C ILE A 191 -5.13 -34.51 -25.50
N ARG A 192 -4.92 -35.19 -26.64
CA ARG A 192 -3.98 -36.33 -26.72
C ARG A 192 -2.51 -35.92 -26.73
N ASN A 193 -2.20 -34.69 -27.19
CA ASN A 193 -0.82 -34.19 -27.27
C ASN A 193 -0.39 -33.57 -25.92
N PRO A 194 0.51 -34.21 -25.16
CA PRO A 194 0.95 -33.70 -23.85
C PRO A 194 1.74 -32.39 -23.92
N LEU A 195 2.48 -32.17 -25.01
CA LEU A 195 3.24 -30.95 -25.18
C LEU A 195 2.29 -29.77 -25.36
N LEU A 196 1.24 -29.95 -26.17
CA LEU A 196 0.21 -28.93 -26.35
C LEU A 196 -0.51 -28.62 -25.04
N VAL A 197 -0.80 -29.63 -24.22
CA VAL A 197 -1.38 -29.43 -22.88
C VAL A 197 -0.43 -28.64 -21.98
N ALA A 198 0.85 -29.01 -21.92
CA ALA A 198 1.84 -28.29 -21.11
C ALA A 198 1.96 -26.82 -21.55
N LEU A 199 2.05 -26.56 -22.86
CA LEU A 199 2.12 -25.20 -23.40
C LEU A 199 0.87 -24.37 -23.09
N LEU A 200 -0.33 -24.96 -23.23
CA LEU A 200 -1.59 -24.25 -22.94
C LEU A 200 -1.73 -23.91 -21.45
N VAL A 201 -1.42 -24.87 -20.57
CA VAL A 201 -1.49 -24.63 -19.12
C VAL A 201 -0.39 -23.70 -18.65
N CYS A 202 0.82 -23.77 -19.22
CA CYS A 202 1.88 -22.80 -18.97
C CYS A 202 1.49 -21.39 -19.40
N GLY A 203 0.88 -21.23 -20.58
CA GLY A 203 0.38 -19.95 -21.05
C GLY A 203 -0.73 -19.40 -20.15
N LEU A 204 -1.64 -20.26 -19.66
CA LEU A 204 -2.65 -19.88 -18.69
C LEU A 204 -2.05 -19.48 -17.34
N ALA A 205 -1.06 -20.23 -16.83
CA ALA A 205 -0.36 -19.89 -15.59
C ALA A 205 0.31 -18.51 -15.69
N LEU A 206 1.04 -18.27 -16.79
CA LEU A 206 1.70 -16.99 -17.06
C LEU A 206 0.68 -15.85 -17.21
N TYR A 207 -0.45 -16.10 -17.89
CA TYR A 207 -1.54 -15.15 -18.00
C TYR A 207 -2.10 -14.78 -16.62
N LEU A 208 -2.38 -15.77 -15.76
CA LEU A 208 -2.88 -15.53 -14.40
C LEU A 208 -1.84 -14.91 -13.45
N ASP A 209 -0.55 -15.02 -13.77
CA ASP A 209 0.54 -14.36 -13.04
C ASP A 209 0.73 -12.88 -13.45
N ILE A 210 0.58 -12.53 -14.75
CA ILE A 210 0.95 -11.18 -15.28
C ILE A 210 -0.26 -10.23 -15.42
N MET A 211 -1.49 -10.74 -15.53
CA MET A 211 -2.65 -9.90 -15.87
C MET A 211 -3.01 -8.87 -14.80
N ALA A 212 -3.42 -7.68 -15.26
CA ALA A 212 -3.91 -6.58 -14.42
C ALA A 212 -5.18 -6.96 -13.63
N THR A 213 -5.38 -6.33 -12.48
CA THR A 213 -6.53 -6.58 -11.59
C THR A 213 -7.82 -6.00 -12.16
N ASP A 214 -8.78 -6.85 -12.50
CA ASP A 214 -10.18 -6.48 -12.76
C ASP A 214 -11.13 -7.28 -11.85
N THR A 215 -12.39 -6.84 -11.71
CA THR A 215 -13.33 -7.39 -10.71
C THR A 215 -13.64 -8.87 -10.84
N LEU A 216 -13.57 -9.41 -12.06
CA LEU A 216 -13.97 -10.80 -12.34
C LEU A 216 -12.79 -11.77 -12.30
N ARG A 217 -11.57 -11.30 -12.58
CA ARG A 217 -10.38 -12.15 -12.69
C ARG A 217 -9.52 -12.15 -11.43
N GLU A 218 -9.66 -11.15 -10.55
CA GLU A 218 -8.87 -11.01 -9.33
C GLU A 218 -8.85 -12.26 -8.41
N PRO A 219 -9.95 -13.04 -8.24
CA PRO A 219 -9.93 -14.30 -7.50
C PRO A 219 -9.03 -15.39 -8.08
N PHE A 220 -8.71 -15.32 -9.38
CA PHE A 220 -8.01 -16.38 -10.11
C PHE A 220 -6.53 -16.07 -10.34
N LEU A 221 -6.09 -14.86 -10.02
CA LEU A 221 -4.70 -14.49 -10.10
C LEU A 221 -3.87 -15.50 -9.28
N LEU A 222 -2.62 -15.73 -9.67
CA LEU A 222 -1.69 -16.61 -8.95
C LEU A 222 -0.58 -15.83 -8.20
N ARG A 223 -0.39 -14.55 -8.53
CA ARG A 223 0.58 -13.64 -7.88
C ARG A 223 0.22 -13.20 -6.46
N ILE A 224 1.19 -13.16 -5.56
CA ILE A 224 1.01 -12.79 -4.14
C ILE A 224 0.84 -11.27 -3.93
N GLU A 225 1.02 -10.41 -4.95
CA GLU A 225 1.02 -8.92 -4.84
C GLU A 225 -0.19 -8.29 -4.13
N SER A 226 -1.35 -8.96 -4.10
CA SER A 226 -2.48 -8.49 -3.30
C SER A 226 -2.27 -8.62 -1.79
N ALA A 227 -1.20 -9.29 -1.36
CA ALA A 227 -0.88 -9.66 0.01
C ALA A 227 0.27 -8.84 0.59
N ILE A 228 -0.10 -7.65 1.04
CA ILE A 228 0.76 -6.80 1.83
C ILE A 228 0.58 -7.20 3.29
N TYR A 229 1.60 -7.80 3.90
CA TYR A 229 1.64 -8.07 5.34
C TYR A 229 2.51 -7.04 6.02
N PHE A 230 2.03 -6.53 7.16
CA PHE A 230 2.84 -5.71 8.06
C PHE A 230 2.97 -6.42 9.42
N PRO A 231 4.21 -6.66 9.93
CA PRO A 231 4.55 -7.15 11.28
C PRO A 231 3.99 -6.25 12.37
N GLY A 232 2.72 -6.48 12.72
CA GLY A 232 1.96 -5.25 12.65
C GLY A 232 0.44 -5.33 12.58
N LEU A 233 0.01 -4.87 11.42
CA LEU A 233 -1.35 -4.79 10.96
C LEU A 233 -1.90 -6.16 10.52
N GLY A 234 -1.03 -7.18 10.40
CA GLY A 234 -1.37 -8.39 9.68
C GLY A 234 -1.61 -8.10 8.19
N PHE A 235 -2.52 -8.85 7.57
CA PHE A 235 -2.98 -8.61 6.19
C PHE A 235 -4.15 -7.61 6.12
N GLY A 236 -4.50 -6.95 7.23
CA GLY A 236 -5.63 -6.02 7.26
C GLY A 236 -6.95 -6.63 6.80
N GLN A 237 -7.77 -5.83 6.10
CA GLN A 237 -8.99 -6.30 5.45
C GLN A 237 -8.73 -7.21 4.24
N ASP A 238 -7.52 -7.15 3.66
CA ASP A 238 -7.12 -7.99 2.53
C ASP A 238 -6.98 -9.46 2.95
N ALA A 239 -6.86 -9.75 4.25
CA ALA A 239 -6.90 -11.12 4.79
C ALA A 239 -8.16 -11.88 4.35
N ILE A 240 -9.32 -11.19 4.36
CA ILE A 240 -10.60 -11.76 3.94
C ILE A 240 -10.57 -11.98 2.42
N LEU A 241 -10.15 -10.97 1.64
CA LEU A 241 -10.06 -11.08 0.18
C LEU A 241 -9.12 -12.22 -0.25
N MET A 242 -7.99 -12.39 0.44
CA MET A 242 -7.08 -13.51 0.28
C MET A 242 -7.69 -14.83 0.65
N LEU A 243 -8.43 -14.92 1.75
CA LEU A 243 -9.10 -16.15 2.14
C LEU A 243 -10.11 -16.57 1.07
N TYR A 244 -10.92 -15.63 0.57
CA TYR A 244 -11.83 -15.88 -0.55
C TYR A 244 -11.06 -16.33 -1.79
N ARG A 245 -9.93 -15.69 -2.11
CA ARG A 245 -9.08 -16.05 -3.25
C ARG A 245 -8.51 -17.46 -3.13
N VAL A 246 -7.92 -17.80 -1.98
CA VAL A 246 -7.43 -19.15 -1.66
C VAL A 246 -8.58 -20.14 -1.84
N LEU A 247 -9.75 -19.88 -1.25
CA LEU A 247 -10.91 -20.77 -1.37
C LEU A 247 -11.38 -20.94 -2.82
N VAL A 248 -11.45 -19.86 -3.61
CA VAL A 248 -11.83 -19.94 -5.04
C VAL A 248 -10.83 -20.79 -5.81
N VAL A 249 -9.53 -20.51 -5.69
CA VAL A 249 -8.47 -21.24 -6.40
C VAL A 249 -8.49 -22.74 -6.01
N TRP A 250 -8.63 -23.04 -4.72
CA TRP A 250 -8.74 -24.41 -4.22
C TRP A 250 -9.98 -25.12 -4.77
N LEU A 251 -11.15 -24.49 -4.70
CA LEU A 251 -12.40 -25.07 -5.19
C LEU A 251 -12.38 -25.32 -6.69
N VAL A 252 -11.82 -24.40 -7.49
CA VAL A 252 -11.67 -24.55 -8.94
C VAL A 252 -10.69 -25.68 -9.27
N GLY A 253 -9.57 -25.76 -8.54
CA GLY A 253 -8.62 -26.86 -8.70
C GLY A 253 -9.25 -28.22 -8.38
N LEU A 254 -9.95 -28.32 -7.25
CA LEU A 254 -10.70 -29.53 -6.87
C LEU A 254 -11.78 -29.87 -7.89
N LEU A 255 -12.49 -28.89 -8.43
CA LEU A 255 -13.51 -29.08 -9.45
C LEU A 255 -12.91 -29.75 -10.69
N PHE A 256 -11.82 -29.20 -11.24
CA PHE A 256 -11.14 -29.83 -12.38
C PHE A 256 -10.61 -31.23 -12.04
N PHE A 257 -10.10 -31.42 -10.82
CA PHE A 257 -9.62 -32.72 -10.35
C PHE A 257 -10.73 -33.79 -10.33
N VAL A 258 -11.95 -33.41 -9.92
CA VAL A 258 -13.14 -34.27 -9.84
C VAL A 258 -13.81 -34.48 -11.21
N LEU A 259 -13.68 -33.53 -12.14
CA LEU A 259 -14.19 -33.65 -13.51
C LEU A 259 -13.44 -34.68 -14.35
N VAL A 260 -12.15 -34.92 -14.09
CA VAL A 260 -11.30 -35.87 -14.82
C VAL A 260 -11.91 -37.28 -14.94
N PRO A 261 -12.33 -37.96 -13.85
CA PRO A 261 -12.95 -39.28 -13.96
C PRO A 261 -14.27 -39.26 -14.74
N LEU A 262 -15.05 -38.18 -14.69
CA LEU A 262 -16.30 -38.02 -15.44
C LEU A 262 -16.04 -37.92 -16.95
N VAL A 263 -15.10 -37.06 -17.35
CA VAL A 263 -14.71 -36.89 -18.77
C VAL A 263 -14.12 -38.18 -19.34
N ARG A 264 -13.28 -38.88 -18.56
CA ARG A 264 -12.71 -40.18 -19.00
C ARG A 264 -13.78 -41.24 -19.17
N GLN A 265 -14.76 -41.32 -18.26
CA GLN A 265 -15.90 -42.23 -18.43
C GLN A 265 -16.69 -41.92 -19.70
N TRP A 266 -16.94 -40.63 -19.97
CA TRP A 266 -17.66 -40.22 -21.18
C TRP A 266 -16.91 -40.55 -22.47
N ARG A 267 -15.59 -40.40 -22.48
CA ARG A 267 -14.75 -40.62 -23.68
C ARG A 267 -14.45 -42.09 -23.96
N SER A 268 -14.36 -42.92 -22.93
CA SER A 268 -14.13 -44.36 -23.05
C SER A 268 -15.16 -45.12 -22.22
N PRO A 269 -16.37 -45.33 -22.72
CA PRO A 269 -17.36 -46.23 -22.12
C PRO A 269 -16.93 -47.68 -22.36
N ILE A 270 -15.74 -48.05 -21.88
CA ILE A 270 -15.30 -49.45 -21.91
C ILE A 270 -16.04 -50.16 -20.77
N GLU A 271 -16.68 -51.26 -21.15
CA GLU A 271 -17.58 -52.10 -20.37
C GLU A 271 -17.07 -52.34 -18.93
N SER A 272 -17.96 -52.16 -17.94
CA SER A 272 -17.82 -52.50 -16.50
C SER A 272 -17.59 -51.39 -15.47
N VAL A 273 -17.41 -50.11 -15.83
CA VAL A 273 -17.52 -49.05 -14.81
C VAL A 273 -19.00 -48.82 -14.50
N LYS A 274 -19.50 -49.47 -13.45
CA LYS A 274 -20.89 -49.30 -12.98
C LYS A 274 -21.15 -47.82 -12.71
N SER A 275 -22.21 -47.25 -13.30
CA SER A 275 -22.63 -45.84 -13.14
C SER A 275 -22.63 -45.35 -11.68
N TRP A 276 -22.90 -46.25 -10.72
CA TRP A 276 -22.82 -45.96 -9.28
C TRP A 276 -21.43 -45.52 -8.78
N GLN A 277 -20.34 -45.89 -9.46
CA GLN A 277 -18.97 -45.51 -9.07
C GLN A 277 -18.61 -44.07 -9.45
N THR A 278 -19.33 -43.46 -10.40
CA THR A 278 -19.10 -42.07 -10.82
C THR A 278 -20.12 -41.08 -10.26
N LEU A 279 -21.24 -41.58 -9.75
CA LEU A 279 -22.21 -40.82 -8.93
C LEU A 279 -21.57 -39.98 -7.81
N PRO A 280 -20.62 -40.47 -6.98
CA PRO A 280 -20.01 -39.62 -5.95
C PRO A 280 -19.20 -38.47 -6.53
N PHE A 281 -18.53 -38.65 -7.68
CA PHE A 281 -17.80 -37.58 -8.36
C PHE A 281 -18.76 -36.56 -9.00
N PHE A 282 -19.89 -37.02 -9.53
CA PHE A 282 -20.94 -36.14 -10.05
C PHE A 282 -21.57 -35.30 -8.93
N LEU A 283 -21.95 -35.92 -7.80
CA LEU A 283 -22.47 -35.20 -6.64
C LEU A 283 -21.44 -34.22 -6.04
N LEU A 284 -20.18 -34.62 -5.99
CA LEU A 284 -19.09 -33.76 -5.55
C LEU A 284 -18.86 -32.58 -6.52
N THR A 285 -19.01 -32.79 -7.83
CA THR A 285 -18.96 -31.71 -8.84
C THR A 285 -20.09 -30.72 -8.63
N LEU A 286 -21.31 -31.19 -8.36
CA LEU A 286 -22.45 -30.31 -8.06
C LEU A 286 -22.24 -29.55 -6.75
N LEU A 287 -21.68 -30.18 -5.72
CA LEU A 287 -21.36 -29.53 -4.44
C LEU A 287 -20.29 -28.45 -4.60
N LEU A 288 -19.20 -28.76 -5.31
CA LEU A 288 -18.09 -27.83 -5.55
C LEU A 288 -18.53 -26.68 -6.47
N GLY A 289 -19.24 -26.97 -7.55
CA GLY A 289 -19.79 -25.96 -8.45
C GLY A 289 -20.85 -25.09 -7.77
N GLY A 290 -21.72 -25.69 -6.96
CA GLY A 290 -22.76 -25.00 -6.19
C GLY A 290 -22.22 -24.13 -5.06
N SER A 291 -21.06 -24.46 -4.48
CA SER A 291 -20.38 -23.63 -3.48
C SER A 291 -19.50 -22.54 -4.09
N LEU A 292 -18.99 -22.73 -5.31
CA LEU A 292 -18.19 -21.73 -6.02
C LEU A 292 -19.01 -20.47 -6.39
N LEU A 293 -20.26 -20.65 -6.84
CA LEU A 293 -21.15 -19.55 -7.22
C LEU A 293 -21.38 -18.51 -6.10
N PRO A 294 -21.86 -18.88 -4.90
CA PRO A 294 -22.07 -17.92 -3.82
C PRO A 294 -20.76 -17.30 -3.32
N LEU A 295 -19.63 -18.03 -3.40
CA LEU A 295 -18.31 -17.51 -3.07
C LEU A 295 -17.87 -16.42 -4.05
N LEU A 296 -18.04 -16.64 -5.35
CA LEU A 296 -17.77 -15.65 -6.40
C LEU A 296 -18.71 -14.44 -6.30
N PHE A 297 -20.00 -14.65 -6.01
CA PHE A 297 -20.94 -13.54 -5.78
C PHE A 297 -20.58 -12.73 -4.53
N SER A 298 -20.20 -13.39 -3.43
CA SER A 298 -19.73 -12.70 -2.23
C SER A 298 -18.47 -11.88 -2.53
N TYR A 299 -17.52 -12.47 -3.25
CA TYR A 299 -16.32 -11.77 -3.68
C TYR A 299 -16.63 -10.57 -4.57
N GLN A 300 -17.54 -10.71 -5.54
CA GLN A 300 -18.02 -9.62 -6.40
C GLN A 300 -18.81 -8.54 -5.66
N GLN A 301 -19.37 -8.82 -4.49
CA GLN A 301 -20.02 -7.80 -3.67
C GLN A 301 -19.02 -7.04 -2.81
N ILE A 302 -18.05 -7.78 -2.27
CA ILE A 302 -16.97 -7.26 -1.43
C ILE A 302 -16.05 -6.39 -2.30
N LEU A 303 -15.51 -6.91 -3.39
CA LEU A 303 -14.44 -6.26 -4.16
C LEU A 303 -14.79 -4.84 -4.68
N PRO A 304 -15.97 -4.54 -5.23
CA PRO A 304 -16.34 -3.17 -5.61
C PRO A 304 -16.47 -2.24 -4.41
N ALA A 305 -16.76 -2.73 -3.21
CA ALA A 305 -16.74 -1.89 -2.01
C ALA A 305 -15.30 -1.50 -1.64
N PHE A 306 -14.34 -2.41 -1.85
CA PHE A 306 -12.89 -2.15 -1.73
C PHE A 306 -12.35 -1.25 -2.85
N GLN A 307 -12.81 -1.44 -4.09
CA GLN A 307 -12.36 -0.65 -5.26
C GLN A 307 -13.05 0.71 -5.38
N ARG A 308 -14.28 0.90 -4.85
CA ARG A 308 -15.01 2.18 -4.86
C ARG A 308 -14.37 3.30 -4.04
N GLY A 309 -13.29 3.02 -3.29
CA GLY A 309 -12.39 4.07 -2.80
C GLY A 309 -11.75 4.88 -3.94
N LYS A 310 -11.64 4.31 -5.16
CA LYS A 310 -11.07 4.97 -6.35
C LYS A 310 -12.03 5.91 -7.06
N ASP A 311 -13.31 5.52 -7.20
CA ASP A 311 -14.31 6.26 -7.96
C ASP A 311 -15.13 7.20 -7.09
N ILE A 312 -14.42 8.00 -6.30
CA ILE A 312 -15.09 9.04 -5.56
C ILE A 312 -15.37 10.24 -6.47
N GLN A 313 -16.57 10.28 -7.02
CA GLN A 313 -17.05 11.47 -7.71
C GLN A 313 -17.03 12.68 -6.76
N PRO A 314 -16.36 13.79 -7.14
CA PRO A 314 -16.37 15.01 -6.36
C PRO A 314 -17.79 15.54 -6.30
N ILE A 315 -18.34 15.59 -5.10
CA ILE A 315 -19.59 16.28 -4.82
C ILE A 315 -19.19 17.73 -4.49
N PRO A 316 -19.95 18.76 -4.88
CA PRO A 316 -19.62 20.13 -4.51
C PRO A 316 -19.83 20.38 -3.00
N VAL A 317 -18.97 21.22 -2.41
CA VAL A 317 -19.08 21.67 -1.01
C VAL A 317 -20.40 22.45 -0.82
N THR A 318 -21.32 21.91 0.00
CA THR A 318 -22.67 22.47 0.19
C THR A 318 -22.78 23.44 1.37
N ALA A 319 -21.79 23.50 2.26
CA ALA A 319 -21.74 24.39 3.42
C ALA A 319 -20.31 24.81 3.76
N SER A 320 -20.13 25.96 4.40
CA SER A 320 -18.89 26.32 5.11
C SER A 320 -19.01 26.04 6.61
N THR A 321 -17.90 25.91 7.32
CA THR A 321 -17.87 25.70 8.77
C THR A 321 -17.49 27.01 9.42
N GLU A 322 -18.36 27.50 10.31
CA GLU A 322 -18.12 28.65 11.17
C GLU A 322 -17.37 28.23 12.44
N ALA A 323 -17.69 27.06 12.99
CA ALA A 323 -17.00 26.51 14.15
C ALA A 323 -16.98 24.97 14.14
N TYR A 324 -15.87 24.38 14.58
CA TYR A 324 -15.67 22.94 14.73
C TYR A 324 -15.02 22.61 16.07
N THR A 325 -15.73 21.87 16.90
CA THR A 325 -15.21 21.26 18.13
C THR A 325 -15.17 19.74 18.01
N LEU A 326 -14.03 19.14 18.37
CA LEU A 326 -13.79 17.71 18.30
C LEU A 326 -13.37 17.17 19.69
N ASN A 327 -14.09 16.20 20.22
CA ASN A 327 -13.67 15.46 21.42
C ASN A 327 -13.51 13.99 21.06
N VAL A 328 -12.30 13.45 21.17
CA VAL A 328 -11.97 12.09 20.73
C VAL A 328 -11.16 11.37 21.80
N SER A 329 -11.47 10.11 22.02
CA SER A 329 -10.63 9.17 22.75
C SER A 329 -10.09 8.13 21.78
N VAL A 330 -8.80 7.86 21.87
CA VAL A 330 -8.06 6.91 21.03
C VAL A 330 -7.36 5.93 21.95
N ASP A 331 -7.55 4.63 21.70
CA ASP A 331 -6.76 3.57 22.34
C ASP A 331 -5.74 3.00 21.34
N PRO A 332 -4.44 3.35 21.47
CA PRO A 332 -3.41 2.82 20.59
C PRO A 332 -3.22 1.31 20.69
N ALA A 333 -3.66 0.63 21.77
CA ALA A 333 -3.52 -0.83 21.87
C ALA A 333 -4.51 -1.54 20.95
N SER A 334 -5.79 -1.18 21.05
CA SER A 334 -6.88 -1.83 20.31
C SER A 334 -7.16 -1.21 18.94
N GLY A 335 -6.65 -0.01 18.66
CA GLY A 335 -7.04 0.76 17.46
C GLY A 335 -8.42 1.41 17.58
N HIS A 336 -9.06 1.31 18.74
CA HIS A 336 -10.42 1.80 18.96
C HIS A 336 -10.44 3.31 19.12
N ILE A 337 -11.40 3.94 18.44
CA ILE A 337 -11.65 5.38 18.46
C ILE A 337 -13.09 5.60 18.85
N LYS A 338 -13.30 6.56 19.74
CA LYS A 338 -14.62 7.07 20.08
C LYS A 338 -14.59 8.58 20.08
N GLY A 339 -15.51 9.21 19.36
CA GLY A 339 -15.48 10.66 19.18
C GLY A 339 -16.86 11.30 19.08
N ASN A 340 -16.88 12.57 19.48
CA ASN A 340 -17.99 13.50 19.35
C ASN A 340 -17.50 14.73 18.60
N ALA A 341 -17.99 14.93 17.38
CA ALA A 341 -17.70 16.09 16.55
C ALA A 341 -18.91 17.02 16.52
N SER A 342 -18.71 18.32 16.75
CA SER A 342 -19.74 19.33 16.67
C SER A 342 -19.36 20.42 15.68
N PHE A 343 -20.24 20.64 14.70
CA PHE A 343 -20.07 21.62 13.64
C PHE A 343 -21.13 22.72 13.77
N ARG A 344 -20.74 23.94 13.44
CA ARG A 344 -21.65 25.03 13.11
C ARG A 344 -21.48 25.32 11.62
N LEU A 345 -22.41 24.82 10.81
CA LEU A 345 -22.34 24.86 9.36
C LEU A 345 -23.18 26.02 8.81
N ILE A 346 -22.66 26.75 7.82
CA ILE A 346 -23.37 27.79 7.07
C ILE A 346 -23.62 27.24 5.65
N PRO A 347 -24.86 26.87 5.30
CA PRO A 347 -25.19 26.34 3.97
C PRO A 347 -24.96 27.38 2.87
N LYS A 348 -24.27 26.99 1.78
CA LYS A 348 -24.02 27.85 0.61
C LYS A 348 -25.25 28.01 -0.29
N ALA A 349 -26.15 27.02 -0.29
CA ALA A 349 -27.38 27.03 -1.08
C ALA A 349 -28.61 26.67 -0.22
N SER A 350 -29.73 27.36 -0.45
CA SER A 350 -31.02 27.04 0.18
C SER A 350 -31.63 25.77 -0.42
N GLY A 351 -32.23 24.93 0.41
CA GLY A 351 -33.01 23.77 -0.04
C GLY A 351 -32.24 22.48 -0.24
N ALA A 352 -30.96 22.42 0.14
CA ALA A 352 -30.20 21.17 0.18
C ALA A 352 -30.84 20.20 1.18
N LYS A 353 -31.28 19.03 0.68
CA LYS A 353 -31.95 17.97 1.46
C LYS A 353 -30.99 16.86 1.90
N LYS A 354 -29.72 16.94 1.49
CA LYS A 354 -28.70 15.93 1.73
C LYS A 354 -27.39 16.61 2.11
N LEU A 355 -26.73 16.08 3.12
CA LEU A 355 -25.35 16.41 3.47
C LEU A 355 -24.52 15.14 3.41
N PHE A 356 -23.28 15.24 2.96
CA PHE A 356 -22.34 14.13 2.96
C PHE A 356 -21.27 14.40 3.99
N VAL A 357 -20.99 13.39 4.81
CA VAL A 357 -19.90 13.40 5.77
C VAL A 357 -18.98 12.22 5.46
N ASP A 358 -17.70 12.52 5.28
CA ASP A 358 -16.68 11.51 5.08
C ASP A 358 -16.11 11.08 6.44
N LEU A 359 -16.00 9.77 6.63
CA LEU A 359 -15.44 9.14 7.83
C LEU A 359 -14.84 7.80 7.43
N ASN A 360 -13.74 7.42 8.07
CA ASN A 360 -13.13 6.11 7.87
C ASN A 360 -14.15 4.97 8.01
N ALA A 361 -14.09 3.98 7.09
CA ALA A 361 -15.04 2.86 7.00
C ALA A 361 -15.17 2.01 8.27
N GLY A 362 -14.09 1.96 9.06
CA GLY A 362 -14.07 1.24 10.32
C GLY A 362 -14.78 1.96 11.46
N LEU A 363 -15.10 3.24 11.30
CA LEU A 363 -15.77 4.08 12.28
C LEU A 363 -17.24 4.24 11.91
N LYS A 364 -18.13 3.98 12.87
CA LYS A 364 -19.58 4.01 12.65
C LYS A 364 -20.21 5.15 13.40
N PHE A 365 -21.07 5.90 12.72
CA PHE A 365 -21.92 6.89 13.39
C PHE A 365 -22.96 6.17 14.26
N GLN A 366 -23.02 6.58 15.53
CA GLN A 366 -23.98 6.09 16.51
C GLN A 366 -25.24 6.97 16.50
N ASN A 367 -25.06 8.28 16.41
CA ASN A 367 -26.13 9.25 16.37
C ASN A 367 -25.67 10.52 15.65
N ILE A 368 -26.59 11.13 14.89
CA ILE A 368 -26.39 12.39 14.19
C ILE A 368 -27.55 13.29 14.61
N THR A 369 -27.24 14.45 15.16
CA THR A 369 -28.24 15.45 15.56
C THR A 369 -28.01 16.75 14.81
N VAL A 370 -29.09 17.37 14.35
CA VAL A 370 -29.14 18.68 13.70
C VAL A 370 -30.07 19.56 14.51
N ASP A 371 -29.57 20.69 15.01
CA ASP A 371 -30.27 21.61 15.92
C ASP A 371 -30.93 20.88 17.11
N GLY A 372 -30.23 19.86 17.63
CA GLY A 372 -30.68 19.01 18.73
C GLY A 372 -31.63 17.87 18.36
N GLN A 373 -32.11 17.79 17.12
CA GLN A 373 -32.99 16.71 16.64
C GLN A 373 -32.21 15.59 15.96
N SER A 374 -32.49 14.34 16.30
CA SER A 374 -31.85 13.18 15.64
C SER A 374 -32.35 13.03 14.21
N VAL A 375 -31.42 12.88 13.26
CA VAL A 375 -31.74 12.76 11.83
C VAL A 375 -31.34 11.38 11.29
N PRO A 376 -32.12 10.81 10.34
CA PRO A 376 -31.75 9.58 9.68
C PRO A 376 -30.54 9.78 8.76
N PHE A 377 -29.67 8.77 8.72
CA PHE A 377 -28.51 8.75 7.84
C PHE A 377 -28.32 7.36 7.23
N ARG A 378 -27.72 7.31 6.05
CA ARG A 378 -27.33 6.09 5.35
C ARG A 378 -25.81 6.03 5.26
N MET A 379 -25.22 5.02 5.89
CA MET A 379 -23.78 4.78 5.77
C MET A 379 -23.46 4.04 4.48
N GLY A 380 -22.53 4.59 3.70
CA GLY A 380 -21.78 3.89 2.66
C GLY A 380 -20.44 3.39 3.22
N TRP A 381 -19.55 2.93 2.33
CA TRP A 381 -18.25 2.37 2.74
C TRP A 381 -17.34 3.40 3.43
N GLN A 382 -17.16 4.58 2.84
CA GLN A 382 -16.34 5.69 3.40
C GLN A 382 -17.10 7.01 3.52
N ARG A 383 -18.37 7.03 3.10
CA ARG A 383 -19.20 8.23 3.03
C ARG A 383 -20.52 7.96 3.69
N THR A 384 -20.92 8.83 4.60
CA THR A 384 -22.24 8.80 5.21
C THR A 384 -23.09 9.90 4.61
N GLN A 385 -24.19 9.50 3.99
CA GLN A 385 -25.20 10.42 3.48
C GLN A 385 -26.20 10.70 4.61
N ILE A 386 -26.28 11.95 5.05
CA ILE A 386 -27.25 12.44 6.02
C ILE A 386 -28.48 12.95 5.26
N GLU A 387 -29.66 12.43 5.58
CA GLU A 387 -30.92 12.86 4.98
C GLU A 387 -31.59 13.94 5.84
N LEU A 388 -31.61 15.18 5.36
CA LEU A 388 -32.13 16.34 6.08
C LEU A 388 -33.62 16.57 5.80
N ALA A 389 -34.38 15.49 5.58
CA ALA A 389 -35.72 15.54 5.02
C ALA A 389 -36.74 16.38 5.84
N GLN A 390 -36.47 16.63 7.12
CA GLN A 390 -37.37 17.33 8.04
C GLN A 390 -37.09 18.84 8.18
N THR A 391 -35.89 19.32 7.86
CA THR A 391 -35.51 20.74 7.92
C THR A 391 -34.52 21.06 6.80
N PRO A 392 -34.99 21.49 5.61
CA PRO A 392 -34.08 21.91 4.55
C PRO A 392 -33.24 23.09 5.02
N PHE A 393 -31.96 23.10 4.66
CA PHE A 393 -31.08 24.21 4.96
C PHE A 393 -31.64 25.53 4.41
N ALA A 394 -31.86 26.52 5.27
CA ALA A 394 -32.08 27.90 4.86
C ALA A 394 -30.71 28.53 4.53
N SER A 395 -30.56 29.12 3.34
CA SER A 395 -29.28 29.72 2.93
C SER A 395 -28.81 30.77 3.96
N GLY A 396 -27.53 30.70 4.33
CA GLY A 396 -26.91 31.66 5.24
C GLY A 396 -27.30 31.56 6.72
N LYS A 397 -28.23 30.66 7.13
CA LYS A 397 -28.50 30.43 8.55
C LYS A 397 -27.59 29.33 9.10
N PRO A 398 -26.86 29.59 10.20
CA PRO A 398 -26.00 28.58 10.80
C PRO A 398 -26.84 27.44 11.36
N VAL A 399 -26.39 26.22 11.15
CA VAL A 399 -27.00 24.99 11.67
C VAL A 399 -26.00 24.27 12.55
N GLN A 400 -26.44 23.85 13.73
CA GLN A 400 -25.60 23.10 14.65
C GLN A 400 -25.76 21.60 14.41
N MET A 401 -24.67 20.94 14.04
CA MET A 401 -24.62 19.50 13.85
C MET A 401 -23.74 18.86 14.92
N MET A 402 -24.17 17.73 15.47
CA MET A 402 -23.35 16.91 16.34
C MET A 402 -23.37 15.45 15.87
N LEU A 403 -22.17 14.90 15.68
CA LEU A 403 -21.91 13.54 15.22
C LEU A 403 -21.23 12.75 16.33
N GLN A 404 -21.84 11.63 16.74
CA GLN A 404 -21.24 10.67 17.66
C GLN A 404 -20.79 9.45 16.85
N TYR A 405 -19.53 9.05 16.99
CA TYR A 405 -18.97 7.95 16.23
C TYR A 405 -18.03 7.08 17.07
N GLU A 406 -17.96 5.79 16.73
CA GLU A 406 -17.14 4.81 17.44
C GLU A 406 -16.76 3.65 16.51
N GLY A 407 -15.57 3.09 16.69
CA GLY A 407 -15.10 1.90 15.97
C GLY A 407 -13.58 1.80 15.90
N THR A 408 -13.07 0.91 15.05
CA THR A 408 -11.63 0.72 14.83
C THR A 408 -11.30 1.22 13.44
N ALA A 409 -10.37 2.17 13.30
CA ALA A 409 -10.00 2.68 11.98
C ALA A 409 -9.49 1.54 11.08
N GLN A 410 -10.03 1.46 9.86
CA GLN A 410 -9.62 0.51 8.84
C GLN A 410 -8.72 1.22 7.86
N LEU A 411 -7.47 0.76 7.77
CA LEU A 411 -6.60 1.16 6.66
C LEU A 411 -7.15 0.56 5.36
N VAL A 412 -7.05 1.31 4.26
CA VAL A 412 -7.49 0.87 2.92
C VAL A 412 -6.29 0.30 2.15
N ARG A 413 -6.51 -0.59 1.16
CA ARG A 413 -5.45 -1.26 0.38
C ARG A 413 -4.37 -0.32 -0.19
N GLU A 414 -4.76 0.86 -0.69
CA GLU A 414 -3.81 1.87 -1.16
C GLU A 414 -2.97 2.42 0.00
N GLU A 415 -3.60 2.70 1.14
CA GLU A 415 -2.94 3.13 2.37
C GLU A 415 -1.94 2.08 2.90
N TYR A 416 -2.25 0.79 2.77
CA TYR A 416 -1.30 -0.29 3.06
C TYR A 416 -0.13 -0.35 2.07
N ALA A 417 -0.38 -0.21 0.77
CA ALA A 417 0.68 -0.22 -0.26
C ALA A 417 1.67 0.93 -0.08
N TYR A 418 1.17 2.10 0.32
CA TYR A 418 1.99 3.24 0.68
C TYR A 418 2.67 3.06 2.05
N ALA A 419 1.98 2.65 3.11
CA ALA A 419 2.63 2.35 4.40
C ALA A 419 3.74 1.28 4.30
N THR A 420 3.76 0.48 3.22
CA THR A 420 4.78 -0.55 2.96
C THR A 420 5.84 -0.17 1.91
N GLY A 421 5.72 0.96 1.22
CA GLY A 421 6.79 1.49 0.35
C GLY A 421 7.08 0.70 -0.93
N LEU A 422 6.17 -0.19 -1.37
CA LEU A 422 6.48 -1.17 -2.43
C LEU A 422 6.17 -0.73 -3.88
N PHE A 423 5.41 0.35 -4.09
CA PHE A 423 5.01 0.77 -5.44
C PHE A 423 4.99 2.28 -5.60
N SER A 424 6.15 2.90 -5.42
CA SER A 424 6.36 4.34 -5.64
C SER A 424 6.62 4.68 -7.10
N HIS A 425 6.01 4.04 -8.11
CA HIS A 425 6.15 4.50 -9.51
C HIS A 425 4.84 4.48 -10.33
N GLU A 426 3.89 3.58 -10.07
CA GLU A 426 2.63 3.53 -10.86
C GLU A 426 1.38 4.09 -10.15
N TYR A 427 1.48 4.45 -8.86
CA TYR A 427 0.29 4.81 -8.05
C TYR A 427 0.27 6.26 -7.52
N TRP A 428 1.16 7.15 -7.98
CA TRP A 428 1.35 8.54 -7.50
C TRP A 428 0.12 9.46 -7.56
N GLY A 429 -1.06 8.97 -7.94
CA GLY A 429 -2.25 9.79 -8.20
C GLY A 429 -3.10 10.14 -6.97
N THR A 430 -2.83 9.62 -5.78
CA THR A 430 -3.63 9.91 -4.58
C THR A 430 -2.73 10.27 -3.41
N SER A 431 -2.77 11.53 -2.96
CA SER A 431 -2.13 11.96 -1.71
C SER A 431 -2.81 11.23 -0.54
N ILE A 432 -2.18 10.17 -0.05
CA ILE A 432 -2.76 9.35 1.00
C ILE A 432 -2.45 9.98 2.36
N ASN A 433 -3.52 10.42 3.00
CA ASN A 433 -3.54 11.11 4.26
C ASN A 433 -3.92 10.12 5.37
N THR A 434 -2.94 9.35 5.86
CA THR A 434 -3.18 8.21 6.74
C THR A 434 -2.82 8.51 8.18
N SER A 435 -3.85 8.46 9.03
CA SER A 435 -3.62 8.25 10.46
C SER A 435 -3.56 6.75 10.73
N PHE A 436 -2.63 6.34 11.57
CA PHE A 436 -2.44 4.96 11.98
C PHE A 436 -2.77 4.82 13.47
N ILE A 437 -3.59 3.84 13.85
CA ILE A 437 -3.89 3.59 15.26
C ILE A 437 -3.98 2.09 15.48
N GLY A 438 -3.14 1.58 16.37
CA GLY A 438 -3.08 0.15 16.71
C GLY A 438 -1.70 -0.24 17.23
N GLN A 439 -1.62 -1.43 17.84
CA GLN A 439 -0.35 -2.02 18.26
C GLN A 439 0.55 -1.13 19.12
N HIS A 440 -0.05 -0.37 20.02
CA HIS A 440 0.65 0.56 20.89
C HIS A 440 1.24 1.79 20.18
N ILE A 441 0.77 2.10 18.97
CA ILE A 441 1.08 3.33 18.24
C ILE A 441 -0.22 4.03 17.87
N ALA A 442 -0.26 5.35 18.03
CA ALA A 442 -1.24 6.19 17.35
C ALA A 442 -0.53 7.34 16.66
N LEU A 443 -0.50 7.37 15.33
CA LEU A 443 -0.09 8.48 14.50
C LEU A 443 -1.36 9.15 13.95
N LEU A 444 -1.64 10.36 14.41
CA LEU A 444 -2.80 11.14 13.99
C LEU A 444 -2.31 12.28 13.10
N GLN A 445 -2.73 12.24 11.84
CA GLN A 445 -2.49 13.31 10.87
C GLN A 445 -3.67 14.27 10.83
N GLY A 446 -3.41 15.55 10.58
CA GLY A 446 -4.47 16.56 10.44
C GLY A 446 -5.13 16.61 9.05
N LYS A 447 -4.64 15.81 8.10
CA LYS A 447 -5.24 15.66 6.78
C LYS A 447 -6.28 14.52 6.77
N ALA A 448 -7.39 14.77 6.06
CA ALA A 448 -8.31 13.76 5.49
C ALA A 448 -9.22 12.87 6.36
N GLY A 449 -9.57 13.25 7.59
CA GLY A 449 -10.74 12.62 8.25
C GLY A 449 -10.62 11.11 8.49
N SER A 450 -9.40 10.58 8.55
CA SER A 450 -9.12 9.17 8.81
C SER A 450 -9.50 8.74 10.23
N TRP A 451 -9.58 9.69 11.18
CA TRP A 451 -9.96 9.45 12.58
C TRP A 451 -11.04 10.41 13.10
N TYR A 452 -11.50 11.34 12.26
CA TYR A 452 -12.52 12.34 12.59
C TYR A 452 -13.40 12.65 11.38
N PRO A 453 -14.67 13.02 11.58
CA PRO A 453 -15.58 13.27 10.47
C PRO A 453 -15.25 14.59 9.76
N LEU A 454 -15.42 14.60 8.44
CA LEU A 454 -15.30 15.78 7.59
C LEU A 454 -16.66 16.11 6.98
N PRO A 455 -17.23 17.31 7.20
CA PRO A 455 -18.55 17.69 6.71
C PRO A 455 -18.60 18.06 5.22
N TRP A 456 -17.59 17.65 4.46
CA TRP A 456 -17.44 17.97 3.04
C TRP A 456 -16.83 16.83 2.27
N THR A 457 -17.03 16.99 0.98
CA THR A 457 -16.86 16.06 -0.11
C THR A 457 -15.41 15.84 -0.44
N THR A 458 -15.13 14.70 -1.06
CA THR A 458 -13.83 14.18 -1.45
C THR A 458 -12.97 15.06 -2.36
N GLN A 459 -13.55 16.09 -2.97
CA GLN A 459 -12.76 17.15 -3.60
C GLN A 459 -11.79 17.79 -2.58
N SER A 460 -12.25 18.02 -1.35
CA SER A 460 -11.42 18.46 -0.22
C SER A 460 -10.34 17.42 0.16
N LEU A 461 -10.63 16.12 0.04
CA LEU A 461 -9.66 15.05 0.29
C LEU A 461 -8.59 14.97 -0.81
N GLN A 462 -8.98 15.06 -2.08
CA GLN A 462 -8.08 15.11 -3.24
C GLN A 462 -7.18 16.34 -3.23
N GLN A 463 -7.65 17.43 -2.62
CA GLN A 463 -6.95 18.73 -2.56
C GLN A 463 -6.17 18.94 -1.26
N SER A 464 -6.07 17.91 -0.42
CA SER A 464 -5.38 17.99 0.88
C SER A 464 -5.90 19.11 1.80
N PHE A 465 -7.19 19.46 1.68
CA PHE A 465 -7.83 20.49 2.48
C PHE A 465 -7.84 20.10 3.96
N ARG A 466 -7.52 21.06 4.82
CA ARG A 466 -7.51 20.90 6.28
C ARG A 466 -8.61 21.78 6.87
N PRO A 467 -9.61 21.22 7.57
CA PRO A 467 -10.64 22.06 8.17
C PRO A 467 -10.06 22.90 9.30
N HIS A 468 -10.53 24.14 9.42
CA HIS A 468 -10.32 24.93 10.62
C HIS A 468 -11.02 24.24 11.80
N ILE A 469 -10.27 23.95 12.85
CA ILE A 469 -10.81 23.37 14.08
C ILE A 469 -10.56 24.33 15.23
N ASP A 470 -11.61 24.73 15.94
CA ASP A 470 -11.49 25.67 17.04
C ASP A 470 -10.96 25.01 18.29
N VAL A 471 -11.44 23.79 18.59
CA VAL A 471 -11.09 23.07 19.80
C VAL A 471 -11.01 21.58 19.52
N ILE A 472 -9.87 20.99 19.87
CA ILE A 472 -9.69 19.53 19.87
C ILE A 472 -9.36 19.09 21.28
N ARG A 473 -10.09 18.08 21.77
CA ARG A 473 -9.79 17.36 23.01
C ARG A 473 -9.52 15.91 22.68
N LEU A 474 -8.27 15.53 22.60
CA LEU A 474 -7.83 14.17 22.33
C LEU A 474 -7.45 13.49 23.65
N GLN A 475 -7.98 12.30 23.92
CA GLN A 475 -7.70 11.50 25.11
C GLN A 475 -7.00 10.21 24.71
N ILE A 476 -5.83 9.96 25.30
CA ILE A 476 -5.01 8.76 25.09
C ILE A 476 -4.71 8.16 26.47
N PRO A 477 -4.66 6.83 26.65
CA PRO A 477 -4.33 6.23 27.94
C PRO A 477 -2.98 6.71 28.48
N ALA A 478 -2.88 6.93 29.79
CA ALA A 478 -1.70 7.57 30.42
C ALA A 478 -0.39 6.75 30.31
N GLY A 479 -0.47 5.47 29.94
CA GLY A 479 0.69 4.61 29.68
C GLY A 479 1.43 4.89 28.37
N TYR A 480 0.90 5.80 27.54
CA TYR A 480 1.56 6.26 26.31
C TYR A 480 2.21 7.62 26.53
N GLN A 481 3.32 7.85 25.86
CA GLN A 481 3.89 9.19 25.73
C GLN A 481 3.33 9.82 24.45
N VAL A 482 2.63 10.94 24.62
CA VAL A 482 2.04 11.70 23.52
C VAL A 482 2.94 12.88 23.17
N THR A 483 3.33 12.96 21.90
CA THR A 483 3.98 14.14 21.30
C THR A 483 3.00 14.72 20.30
N ALA A 484 2.69 16.02 20.43
CA ALA A 484 1.65 16.63 19.62
C ALA A 484 1.97 18.08 19.28
N SER A 485 1.30 18.55 18.24
CA SER A 485 1.49 19.85 17.66
C SER A 485 0.23 20.27 16.87
N PRO A 486 -0.45 21.39 17.17
CA PRO A 486 -0.34 22.23 18.37
C PRO A 486 -1.12 21.64 19.57
N GLY A 487 -0.90 22.18 20.77
CA GLY A 487 -1.80 21.97 21.91
C GLY A 487 -1.10 21.81 23.26
N LYS A 488 -1.89 21.94 24.33
CA LYS A 488 -1.42 21.73 25.71
C LYS A 488 -1.76 20.31 26.16
N LEU A 489 -0.73 19.55 26.52
CA LEU A 489 -0.88 18.27 27.17
C LEU A 489 -1.31 18.48 28.63
N THR A 490 -2.35 17.78 29.04
CA THR A 490 -2.90 17.78 30.40
C THR A 490 -3.09 16.34 30.85
N GLN A 491 -2.62 15.99 32.04
CA GLN A 491 -2.87 14.66 32.59
C GLN A 491 -4.17 14.68 33.39
N ARG A 492 -5.10 13.78 33.09
CA ARG A 492 -6.38 13.62 33.81
C ARG A 492 -6.61 12.15 34.16
N GLY A 493 -6.18 11.76 35.35
CA GLY A 493 -6.37 10.40 35.86
C GLY A 493 -5.71 9.35 34.96
N ALA A 494 -6.51 8.41 34.45
CA ALA A 494 -6.06 7.31 33.58
C ALA A 494 -5.74 7.73 32.14
N TYR A 495 -5.96 9.00 31.77
CA TYR A 495 -5.75 9.50 30.41
C TYR A 495 -4.82 10.72 30.40
N GLN A 496 -4.02 10.82 29.34
CA GLN A 496 -3.41 12.06 28.87
C GLN A 496 -4.37 12.73 27.89
N GLY A 497 -4.78 13.95 28.21
CA GLY A 497 -5.64 14.79 27.39
C GLY A 497 -4.81 15.87 26.68
N LEU A 498 -4.86 15.90 25.35
CA LEU A 498 -4.36 17.02 24.55
C LEU A 498 -5.52 17.97 24.28
N VAL A 499 -5.40 19.22 24.69
CA VAL A 499 -6.32 20.30 24.30
C VAL A 499 -5.60 21.25 23.36
N ALA A 500 -6.02 21.27 22.10
CA ALA A 500 -5.54 22.20 21.10
C ALA A 500 -6.64 23.21 20.79
N GLN A 501 -6.28 24.49 20.71
CA GLN A 501 -7.14 25.55 20.18
C GLN A 501 -6.46 26.20 18.99
N PRO A 502 -6.36 25.50 17.84
CA PRO A 502 -5.57 25.99 16.74
C PRO A 502 -6.10 27.33 16.20
N HIS A 503 -7.43 27.57 16.27
CA HIS A 503 -8.10 28.68 15.55
C HIS A 503 -7.67 28.78 14.08
N ALA A 504 -7.21 27.65 13.54
CA ALA A 504 -6.53 27.47 12.27
C ALA A 504 -6.77 26.02 11.83
N SER A 505 -6.35 25.68 10.62
CA SER A 505 -6.39 24.28 10.18
C SER A 505 -5.45 23.43 11.04
N LEU A 506 -5.68 22.11 11.10
CA LEU A 506 -4.71 21.21 11.73
C LEU A 506 -3.38 21.19 10.94
N PRO A 507 -2.22 21.00 11.57
CA PRO A 507 -1.00 20.67 10.84
C PRO A 507 -1.05 19.23 10.30
N ASP A 508 -0.12 18.89 9.40
CA ASP A 508 -0.01 17.52 8.90
C ASP A 508 0.35 16.54 10.00
N ALA A 509 1.37 16.87 10.79
CA ALA A 509 1.73 16.12 11.99
C ALA A 509 0.96 16.66 13.20
N PHE A 510 -0.20 16.08 13.52
CA PHE A 510 -1.01 16.53 14.67
C PHE A 510 -0.57 15.89 15.98
N ALA A 511 -0.58 14.56 16.08
CA ALA A 511 -0.18 13.88 17.31
C ALA A 511 0.38 12.49 17.03
N VAL A 512 1.31 12.06 17.86
CA VAL A 512 1.83 10.69 17.90
C VAL A 512 1.89 10.20 19.33
N ALA A 513 1.54 8.93 19.53
CA ALA A 513 1.56 8.28 20.83
C ALA A 513 2.34 6.96 20.72
N PHE A 514 3.37 6.83 21.56
CA PHE A 514 4.18 5.63 21.65
C PHE A 514 4.16 5.05 23.06
N LYS A 515 4.25 3.73 23.16
CA LYS A 515 4.48 3.05 24.43
C LYS A 515 5.98 3.06 24.72
N GLN A 516 6.38 3.90 25.68
CA GLN A 516 7.77 4.01 26.16
C GLN A 516 8.81 4.30 25.05
N PRO A 517 8.69 5.41 24.31
CA PRO A 517 9.68 5.74 23.31
C PRO A 517 11.02 6.10 23.94
N GLN A 518 12.12 5.78 23.25
CA GLN A 518 13.43 6.30 23.58
C GLN A 518 13.54 7.75 23.13
N GLN A 519 14.26 8.54 23.91
CA GLN A 519 14.53 9.95 23.58
C GLN A 519 16.01 10.23 23.66
N ARG A 520 16.54 10.96 22.68
CA ARG A 520 17.94 11.37 22.66
C ARG A 520 18.05 12.74 22.02
N ARG A 521 18.94 13.58 22.57
CA ARG A 521 19.34 14.83 21.96
C ARG A 521 20.65 14.62 21.21
N PHE A 522 20.62 14.88 19.92
CA PHE A 522 21.80 14.85 19.05
C PHE A 522 22.43 16.24 18.91
N ILE A 523 21.59 17.28 19.01
CA ILE A 523 21.98 18.67 19.21
C ILE A 523 21.13 19.27 20.34
N PRO A 524 21.57 20.36 21.02
CA PRO A 524 20.90 20.89 22.20
C PRO A 524 19.42 21.28 22.00
N GLU A 525 19.09 21.79 20.81
CA GLU A 525 17.79 22.40 20.47
C GLU A 525 16.73 21.39 20.00
N VAL A 526 17.14 20.15 19.72
CA VAL A 526 16.28 19.13 19.09
C VAL A 526 16.30 17.84 19.89
N THR A 527 15.12 17.33 20.24
CA THR A 527 14.95 15.99 20.82
C THR A 527 14.42 15.05 19.77
N VAL A 528 15.14 13.95 19.53
CA VAL A 528 14.69 12.87 18.67
C VAL A 528 14.05 11.80 19.53
N GLN A 529 12.88 11.34 19.13
CA GLN A 529 12.12 10.26 19.75
C GLN A 529 12.00 9.09 18.77
N SER A 530 12.18 7.87 19.24
CA SER A 530 11.98 6.65 18.43
C SER A 530 11.37 5.56 19.30
N MET A 531 10.59 4.67 18.68
CA MET A 531 10.21 3.41 19.34
C MET A 531 11.38 2.41 19.38
N GLY A 532 12.28 2.49 18.38
CA GLY A 532 13.47 1.67 18.31
C GLY A 532 14.62 2.22 19.16
N SER A 533 15.67 1.41 19.32
CA SER A 533 16.92 1.87 19.90
C SER A 533 17.70 2.76 18.94
N PHE A 534 18.31 3.83 19.46
CA PHE A 534 19.23 4.64 18.67
C PHE A 534 20.54 3.90 18.40
N GLU A 535 20.72 3.42 17.19
CA GLU A 535 21.93 2.72 16.78
C GLU A 535 23.13 3.67 16.66
N PRO A 536 24.34 3.29 17.15
CA PRO A 536 25.54 4.12 17.05
C PRO A 536 25.91 4.51 15.62
N GLU A 537 25.71 3.61 14.66
CA GLU A 537 26.03 3.82 13.24
C GLU A 537 25.12 4.88 12.59
N ARG A 538 23.96 5.17 13.19
CA ARG A 538 22.96 6.11 12.66
C ARG A 538 23.03 7.50 13.31
N GLN A 539 24.00 7.74 14.19
CA GLN A 539 24.09 9.02 14.91
C GLN A 539 24.26 10.22 13.98
N GLU A 540 25.03 10.08 12.90
CA GLU A 540 25.21 11.16 11.92
C GLU A 540 23.86 11.51 11.27
N PHE A 541 23.11 10.51 10.79
CA PHE A 541 21.79 10.71 10.20
C PHE A 541 20.84 11.51 11.10
N TYR A 542 20.70 11.14 12.38
CA TYR A 542 19.86 11.90 13.32
C TYR A 542 20.39 13.33 13.55
N THR A 543 21.71 13.50 13.53
CA THR A 543 22.35 14.82 13.64
C THR A 543 22.03 15.68 12.43
N VAL A 544 22.06 15.13 11.22
CA VAL A 544 21.74 15.85 9.97
C VAL A 544 20.31 16.36 9.99
N ILE A 545 19.33 15.48 10.25
CA ILE A 545 17.91 15.86 10.30
C ILE A 545 17.70 16.96 11.36
N SER A 546 18.37 16.83 12.51
CA SER A 546 18.30 17.84 13.57
C SER A 546 18.88 19.19 13.12
N LYS A 547 20.03 19.19 12.43
CA LYS A 547 20.66 20.42 11.90
C LYS A 547 19.77 21.10 10.85
N TYR A 548 19.12 20.35 9.96
CA TYR A 548 18.16 20.91 9.01
C TYR A 548 16.99 21.58 9.72
N LEU A 549 16.43 20.92 10.72
CA LEU A 549 15.28 21.45 11.46
C LEU A 549 15.61 22.76 12.20
N VAL A 550 16.84 22.88 12.72
CA VAL A 550 17.37 24.12 13.29
C VAL A 550 17.65 25.16 12.21
N GLY A 551 18.26 24.76 11.10
CA GLY A 551 18.57 25.63 9.96
C GLY A 551 17.32 26.27 9.35
N LEU A 552 16.19 25.56 9.33
CA LEU A 552 14.91 26.11 8.87
C LEU A 552 14.41 27.30 9.68
N LYS A 553 14.88 27.51 10.92
CA LYS A 553 14.50 28.68 11.73
C LYS A 553 14.83 29.99 11.03
N GLN A 554 15.93 30.06 10.28
CA GLN A 554 16.28 31.29 9.54
C GLN A 554 15.27 31.63 8.43
N TRP A 555 14.47 30.66 7.98
CA TRP A 555 13.45 30.84 6.96
C TRP A 555 12.05 31.08 7.55
N GLN A 556 11.89 30.87 8.86
CA GLN A 556 10.62 31.00 9.56
C GLN A 556 10.51 32.39 10.22
N PRO A 557 9.32 33.02 10.22
CA PRO A 557 9.10 34.27 10.95
C PRO A 557 9.38 34.07 12.45
N ALA A 558 9.98 35.07 13.09
CA ALA A 558 10.44 34.98 14.47
C ALA A 558 9.33 34.57 15.46
N ASP A 559 8.10 35.06 15.25
CA ASP A 559 6.95 34.80 16.11
C ASP A 559 6.44 33.34 16.05
N HIS A 560 6.81 32.60 14.99
CA HIS A 560 6.42 31.19 14.81
C HIS A 560 7.55 30.21 15.13
N GLN A 561 8.73 30.68 15.52
CA GLN A 561 9.86 29.80 15.81
C GLN A 561 9.66 29.04 17.12
N PRO A 562 9.57 27.70 17.10
CA PRO A 562 9.41 26.92 18.32
C PRO A 562 10.69 27.00 19.18
N ALA A 563 10.51 27.23 20.47
CA ALA A 563 11.62 27.27 21.43
C ALA A 563 12.38 25.94 21.51
N HIS A 564 11.66 24.82 21.35
CA HIS A 564 12.22 23.46 21.36
C HIS A 564 11.56 22.65 20.25
N GLN A 565 12.35 21.92 19.47
CA GLN A 565 11.85 21.11 18.37
C GLN A 565 11.95 19.62 18.69
N ILE A 566 10.98 18.84 18.21
CA ILE A 566 10.93 17.40 18.42
C ILE A 566 10.89 16.70 17.07
N ILE A 567 11.78 15.73 16.87
CA ILE A 567 11.70 14.79 15.74
C ILE A 567 11.15 13.49 16.30
N VAL A 568 10.15 12.93 15.65
CA VAL A 568 9.64 11.60 15.96
C VAL A 568 9.89 10.69 14.77
N MET A 569 10.71 9.67 14.97
CA MET A 569 10.98 8.64 13.97
C MET A 569 9.76 7.72 13.88
N VAL A 570 9.20 7.59 12.68
CA VAL A 570 7.99 6.79 12.41
C VAL A 570 8.33 5.66 11.42
N PRO A 571 8.12 4.38 11.80
CA PRO A 571 8.63 3.23 11.04
C PRO A 571 7.97 3.01 9.66
N PHE A 572 6.74 3.48 9.48
CA PHE A 572 5.93 3.27 8.26
C PHE A 572 5.64 4.57 7.50
N LEU A 573 6.16 5.69 7.99
CA LEU A 573 6.04 6.95 7.28
C LEU A 573 6.98 6.88 6.05
N GLN A 574 6.51 7.37 4.90
CA GLN A 574 7.32 7.39 3.67
C GLN A 574 8.04 8.71 3.50
N VAL A 575 7.30 9.81 3.63
CA VAL A 575 7.79 11.18 3.49
C VAL A 575 7.63 11.92 4.81
N PRO A 576 8.52 12.86 5.16
CA PRO A 576 8.37 13.62 6.38
C PRO A 576 7.06 14.40 6.39
N ILE A 577 6.50 14.57 7.58
CA ILE A 577 5.35 15.45 7.80
C ILE A 577 5.65 16.38 8.97
N MET A 578 5.29 17.64 8.81
CA MET A 578 5.64 18.70 9.75
C MET A 578 4.38 19.21 10.46
N GLY A 579 4.55 19.55 11.73
CA GLY A 579 3.61 20.34 12.50
C GLY A 579 4.30 21.56 13.10
N ASP A 580 3.59 22.29 13.95
CA ASP A 580 4.13 23.36 14.78
C ASP A 580 5.19 22.83 15.79
N GLY A 581 6.46 22.84 15.37
CA GLY A 581 7.60 22.42 16.17
C GLY A 581 7.83 20.92 16.32
N VAL A 582 7.04 20.09 15.63
CA VAL A 582 7.19 18.63 15.63
C VAL A 582 7.32 18.11 14.21
N LEU A 583 8.41 17.39 13.93
CA LEU A 583 8.65 16.71 12.67
C LEU A 583 8.43 15.20 12.86
N PHE A 584 7.49 14.60 12.14
CA PHE A 584 7.46 13.14 12.02
C PHE A 584 8.29 12.76 10.80
N TYR A 585 9.30 11.92 11.01
CA TYR A 585 10.30 11.60 10.00
C TYR A 585 10.32 10.10 9.71
N PRO A 586 10.39 9.68 8.42
CA PRO A 586 10.43 8.28 8.04
C PRO A 586 11.69 7.59 8.58
N GLU A 587 11.54 6.42 9.20
CA GLU A 587 12.69 5.71 9.78
C GLU A 587 13.65 5.14 8.73
N THR A 588 13.21 4.86 7.50
CA THR A 588 13.93 3.93 6.61
C THR A 588 14.36 4.50 5.25
N TYR A 589 13.81 5.62 4.78
CA TYR A 589 13.92 6.00 3.36
C TYR A 589 15.35 6.35 2.92
N TYR A 590 16.01 7.30 3.59
CA TYR A 590 17.34 7.77 3.16
C TYR A 590 18.51 6.93 3.67
N GLN A 591 18.27 6.01 4.61
CA GLN A 591 19.31 5.13 5.14
C GLN A 591 19.86 4.19 4.06
N ALA A 592 19.03 3.81 3.08
CA ALA A 592 19.42 2.99 1.94
C ALA A 592 20.50 3.61 1.04
N PHE A 593 20.63 4.94 1.08
CA PHE A 593 21.55 5.70 0.23
C PHE A 593 22.82 6.14 0.98
N TRP A 594 22.93 5.82 2.27
CA TRP A 594 24.09 6.16 3.09
C TRP A 594 25.34 5.48 2.53
N GLY A 595 26.40 6.25 2.26
CA GLY A 595 27.64 5.76 1.64
C GLY A 595 27.56 5.50 0.13
N LYS A 596 26.39 5.63 -0.51
CA LYS A 596 26.22 5.48 -1.97
C LYS A 596 26.22 6.81 -2.71
N LEU A 597 25.71 7.83 -2.05
CA LEU A 597 25.68 9.19 -2.54
C LEU A 597 26.83 9.99 -1.93
N SER A 598 27.19 11.10 -2.58
CA SER A 598 28.03 12.09 -1.93
C SER A 598 27.34 12.59 -0.66
N GLN A 599 28.12 12.99 0.34
CA GLN A 599 27.56 13.53 1.58
C GLN A 599 26.63 14.71 1.30
N GLU A 600 27.01 15.58 0.35
CA GLU A 600 26.19 16.71 -0.07
C GLU A 600 24.86 16.28 -0.70
N ALA A 601 24.88 15.30 -1.61
CA ALA A 601 23.65 14.78 -2.22
C ALA A 601 22.71 14.16 -1.18
N LEU A 602 23.26 13.40 -0.23
CA LEU A 602 22.45 12.78 0.81
C LEU A 602 21.83 13.83 1.74
N TYR A 603 22.61 14.84 2.13
CA TYR A 603 22.13 15.95 2.95
C TYR A 603 21.07 16.75 2.20
N HIS A 604 21.29 17.06 0.93
CA HIS A 604 20.33 17.74 0.07
C HIS A 604 19.01 16.98 -0.04
N LEU A 605 19.04 15.68 -0.34
CA LEU A 605 17.83 14.87 -0.43
C LEU A 605 17.05 14.84 0.90
N ILE A 606 17.75 14.63 2.02
CA ILE A 606 17.13 14.69 3.36
C ILE A 606 16.53 16.09 3.60
N GLY A 607 17.27 17.13 3.25
CA GLY A 607 16.90 18.52 3.45
C GLY A 607 15.72 18.97 2.62
N GLU A 608 15.59 18.46 1.39
CA GLU A 608 14.51 18.78 0.46
C GLU A 608 13.19 18.24 0.97
N ASP A 609 13.17 16.97 1.37
CA ASP A 609 12.01 16.31 1.98
C ASP A 609 11.52 17.03 3.26
N ILE A 610 12.46 17.48 4.11
CA ILE A 610 12.13 18.27 5.31
C ILE A 610 11.63 19.67 4.93
N ALA A 611 12.27 20.32 3.96
CA ALA A 611 11.89 21.65 3.50
C ALA A 611 10.51 21.63 2.84
N GLU A 612 10.20 20.64 2.01
CA GLU A 612 8.88 20.46 1.40
C GLU A 612 7.82 20.23 2.48
N ALA A 613 8.07 19.32 3.44
CA ALA A 613 7.15 19.10 4.56
C ALA A 613 6.90 20.37 5.38
N TRP A 614 7.95 21.17 5.62
CA TRP A 614 7.85 22.46 6.31
C TRP A 614 7.05 23.49 5.50
N LEU A 615 7.33 23.64 4.21
CA LEU A 615 6.63 24.55 3.29
C LEU A 615 5.16 24.16 3.12
N LEU A 616 4.84 22.85 3.05
CA LEU A 616 3.47 22.33 3.02
C LEU A 616 2.72 22.57 4.32
N ASN A 617 3.41 22.64 5.45
CA ASN A 617 2.79 23.03 6.71
C ASN A 617 2.50 24.53 6.73
N MET A 618 3.39 25.37 6.20
CA MET A 618 3.19 26.82 6.14
C MET A 618 2.15 27.26 5.10
N PHE A 619 2.25 26.76 3.87
CA PHE A 619 1.44 27.18 2.73
C PHE A 619 0.39 26.12 2.40
N GLN A 620 -0.85 26.37 2.81
CA GLN A 620 -1.94 25.45 2.48
C GLN A 620 -2.31 25.57 1.00
N THR A 621 -2.80 24.48 0.41
CA THR A 621 -3.39 24.49 -0.92
C THR A 621 -4.67 25.35 -0.92
N LYS A 622 -4.69 26.42 -1.73
CA LYS A 622 -5.94 27.16 -2.02
C LYS A 622 -6.92 26.23 -2.73
N GLU A 623 -8.22 26.34 -2.41
CA GLU A 623 -9.27 25.68 -3.18
C GLU A 623 -8.95 25.93 -4.67
N PRO A 624 -8.66 24.90 -5.48
CA PRO A 624 -8.49 25.14 -6.90
C PRO A 624 -9.84 25.63 -7.41
N VAL A 625 -9.78 26.73 -8.15
CA VAL A 625 -10.90 27.23 -8.94
C VAL A 625 -11.45 26.04 -9.71
N GLN A 626 -12.76 25.80 -9.62
CA GLN A 626 -13.41 24.84 -10.52
C GLN A 626 -12.93 25.19 -11.93
N ALA A 627 -12.17 24.30 -12.56
CA ALA A 627 -11.85 24.41 -13.97
C ALA A 627 -13.17 24.20 -14.71
N ASP A 628 -13.99 25.25 -14.77
CA ASP A 628 -15.22 25.29 -15.52
C ASP A 628 -14.87 24.95 -16.96
N GLY A 629 -15.18 23.71 -17.38
CA GLY A 629 -15.13 23.32 -18.78
C GLY A 629 -13.99 22.41 -19.27
N MET A 630 -13.21 21.75 -18.41
CA MET A 630 -12.29 20.68 -18.88
C MET A 630 -12.73 19.27 -18.45
N PRO A 631 -13.74 18.67 -19.11
CA PRO A 631 -14.04 17.27 -18.91
C PRO A 631 -12.96 16.42 -19.61
N GLY A 632 -12.14 15.71 -18.83
CA GLY A 632 -11.50 14.47 -19.29
C GLY A 632 -9.98 14.45 -19.51
N LEU A 633 -9.21 15.44 -19.07
CA LEU A 633 -7.75 15.47 -19.31
C LEU A 633 -6.86 15.68 -18.07
N VAL A 634 -7.39 15.49 -16.85
CA VAL A 634 -6.54 15.33 -15.66
C VAL A 634 -6.06 13.87 -15.61
N GLY A 635 -5.21 13.51 -16.57
CA GLY A 635 -4.55 12.21 -16.60
C GLY A 635 -3.36 12.22 -15.65
N ALA A 636 -3.39 11.35 -14.63
CA ALA A 636 -2.31 10.66 -13.90
C ALA A 636 -0.98 11.35 -13.50
N PHE A 637 -0.65 12.55 -13.97
CA PHE A 637 0.68 13.17 -13.83
C PHE A 637 0.65 14.62 -13.32
N VAL A 638 -0.50 15.27 -13.28
CA VAL A 638 -0.67 16.57 -12.61
C VAL A 638 -1.25 16.29 -11.25
N LEU A 639 -0.37 16.12 -10.26
CA LEU A 639 -0.80 16.15 -8.86
C LEU A 639 -1.44 17.52 -8.62
N PRO A 640 -2.68 17.61 -8.11
CA PRO A 640 -3.25 18.87 -7.65
C PRO A 640 -2.60 19.26 -6.31
N GLY A 641 -1.28 19.46 -6.33
CA GLY A 641 -0.45 19.90 -5.22
C GLY A 641 -0.15 21.39 -5.33
N ASN A 642 0.23 22.01 -4.22
CA ASN A 642 0.78 23.35 -4.26
C ASN A 642 2.18 23.26 -4.88
N GLU A 643 2.35 23.70 -6.13
CA GLU A 643 3.66 23.73 -6.80
C GLU A 643 4.63 24.72 -6.12
N LEU A 644 4.14 25.61 -5.25
CA LEU A 644 4.98 26.56 -4.53
C LEU A 644 5.97 25.88 -3.54
N PRO A 645 5.54 25.02 -2.61
CA PRO A 645 6.43 24.19 -1.81
C PRO A 645 7.47 23.43 -2.62
N ARG A 646 7.07 22.77 -3.71
CA ARG A 646 7.98 22.04 -4.60
C ARG A 646 9.00 22.92 -5.28
N MET A 647 8.62 24.15 -5.64
CA MET A 647 9.55 25.10 -6.22
C MET A 647 10.58 25.59 -5.20
N LEU A 648 10.16 25.85 -3.96
CA LEU A 648 11.01 26.45 -2.93
C LEU A 648 11.88 25.42 -2.19
N ALA A 649 11.41 24.18 -2.02
CA ALA A 649 12.08 23.15 -1.21
C ALA A 649 13.51 22.83 -1.70
N PRO A 650 13.77 22.64 -3.02
CA PRO A 650 15.13 22.42 -3.51
C PRO A 650 16.07 23.58 -3.17
N SER A 651 15.62 24.82 -3.33
CA SER A 651 16.45 26.01 -3.05
C SER A 651 16.80 26.14 -1.57
N VAL A 652 15.81 25.96 -0.68
CA VAL A 652 16.01 25.95 0.77
C VAL A 652 16.99 24.83 1.16
N SER A 653 16.78 23.63 0.62
CA SER A 653 17.63 22.49 0.91
C SER A 653 19.07 22.69 0.45
N VAL A 654 19.29 23.13 -0.80
CA VAL A 654 20.62 23.36 -1.35
C VAL A 654 21.39 24.39 -0.52
N GLN A 655 20.76 25.51 -0.15
CA GLN A 655 21.38 26.53 0.69
C GLN A 655 21.73 25.99 2.08
N LEU A 656 20.79 25.31 2.74
CA LEU A 656 21.03 24.70 4.05
C LEU A 656 22.12 23.63 3.99
N THR A 657 22.19 22.85 2.92
CA THR A 657 23.24 21.85 2.69
C THR A 657 24.62 22.51 2.69
N GLY A 658 24.80 23.56 1.88
CA GLY A 658 26.06 24.31 1.82
C GLY A 658 26.42 24.96 3.16
N GLN A 659 25.43 25.48 3.89
CA GLN A 659 25.66 26.06 5.22
C GLN A 659 26.04 25.02 6.28
N ILE A 660 25.35 23.86 6.30
CA ILE A 660 25.58 22.78 7.27
C ILE A 660 26.93 22.10 7.06
N LEU A 661 27.32 21.91 5.79
CA LEU A 661 28.57 21.26 5.41
C LEU A 661 29.73 22.25 5.22
N HIS A 662 29.45 23.56 5.23
CA HIS A 662 30.40 24.62 4.93
C HIS A 662 31.06 24.49 3.55
N THR A 663 30.26 24.23 2.50
CA THR A 663 30.73 24.03 1.12
C THR A 663 30.10 25.00 0.13
N ASP A 664 30.66 25.08 -1.08
CA ASP A 664 30.12 25.84 -2.22
C ASP A 664 29.04 25.05 -3.01
N PHE A 665 28.37 24.10 -2.33
CA PHE A 665 27.33 23.27 -2.93
C PHE A 665 26.25 24.07 -3.66
N PRO A 666 25.74 25.22 -3.14
CA PRO A 666 24.75 26.03 -3.86
C PRO A 666 25.21 26.49 -5.23
N GLN A 667 26.43 27.04 -5.32
CA GLN A 667 26.99 27.54 -6.57
C GLN A 667 27.32 26.40 -7.54
N ARG A 668 27.63 25.20 -7.04
CA ARG A 668 27.82 24.01 -7.90
C ARG A 668 26.50 23.48 -8.43
N ALA A 669 25.49 23.34 -7.58
CA ALA A 669 24.16 22.88 -7.96
C ALA A 669 23.53 23.79 -9.02
N GLU A 670 23.62 25.10 -8.83
CA GLU A 670 23.15 26.10 -9.80
C GLU A 670 23.81 25.94 -11.17
N ARG A 671 25.15 25.93 -11.23
CA ARG A 671 25.90 25.77 -12.48
C ARG A 671 25.57 24.45 -13.19
N THR A 672 25.43 23.37 -12.44
CA THR A 672 25.05 22.06 -12.98
C THR A 672 23.64 22.13 -13.58
N CYS A 673 22.66 22.68 -12.86
CA CYS A 673 21.30 22.84 -13.37
C CYS A 673 21.22 23.75 -14.60
N GLU A 674 21.97 24.85 -14.63
CA GLU A 674 22.05 25.72 -15.80
C GLU A 674 22.57 24.99 -17.05
N GLN A 675 23.65 24.21 -16.90
CA GLN A 675 24.23 23.43 -18.00
C GLN A 675 23.23 22.41 -18.54
N LEU A 676 22.49 21.76 -17.63
CA LEU A 676 21.49 20.75 -17.98
C LEU A 676 20.30 21.35 -18.72
N VAL A 677 19.74 22.46 -18.24
CA VAL A 677 18.61 23.13 -18.91
C VAL A 677 19.03 23.70 -20.28
N LYS A 678 20.28 24.15 -20.43
CA LYS A 678 20.83 24.61 -21.72
C LYS A 678 21.12 23.46 -22.70
N SER A 679 21.22 22.21 -22.24
CA SER A 679 21.45 21.05 -23.11
C SER A 679 20.19 20.70 -23.92
N LYS A 680 20.24 20.92 -25.24
CA LYS A 680 19.10 20.76 -26.18
C LYS A 680 18.60 19.30 -26.36
N SER A 681 19.23 18.31 -25.75
CA SER A 681 18.74 16.93 -25.78
C SER A 681 17.59 16.79 -24.80
N GLY A 682 16.35 16.95 -25.28
CA GLY A 682 15.10 16.99 -24.52
C GLY A 682 14.78 15.80 -23.58
N VAL A 683 15.72 14.89 -23.34
CA VAL A 683 15.61 13.80 -22.36
C VAL A 683 16.97 13.61 -21.70
N VAL A 684 17.32 14.46 -20.72
CA VAL A 684 18.22 14.02 -19.65
C VAL A 684 17.34 13.19 -18.73
N SER A 685 17.53 11.87 -18.71
CA SER A 685 16.80 11.04 -17.74
C SER A 685 17.22 11.48 -16.33
N SER A 686 16.33 11.30 -15.36
CA SER A 686 16.61 11.47 -13.93
C SER A 686 17.82 10.66 -13.43
N ASP A 687 18.38 9.79 -14.27
CA ASP A 687 19.40 8.81 -13.92
C ASP A 687 20.78 9.15 -14.51
N SER A 688 21.00 10.39 -14.98
CA SER A 688 22.36 10.77 -15.39
C SER A 688 23.30 10.66 -14.18
N PRO A 689 24.52 10.12 -14.35
CA PRO A 689 25.47 9.95 -13.24
C PRO A 689 25.78 11.28 -12.51
N GLU A 690 25.74 12.38 -13.25
CA GLU A 690 25.91 13.74 -12.76
C GLU A 690 24.75 14.16 -11.84
N MET A 691 23.51 13.80 -12.18
CA MET A 691 22.31 14.09 -11.38
C MET A 691 22.30 13.29 -10.07
N LEU A 692 22.62 12.00 -10.15
CA LEU A 692 22.78 11.13 -8.98
C LEU A 692 23.91 11.62 -8.05
N GLN A 693 24.99 12.20 -8.60
CA GLN A 693 26.10 12.72 -7.79
C GLN A 693 25.69 13.87 -6.87
N TYR A 694 24.75 14.71 -7.30
CA TYR A 694 24.26 15.87 -6.55
C TYR A 694 22.88 15.65 -5.89
N GLY A 695 22.23 14.52 -6.17
CA GLY A 695 20.89 14.22 -5.66
C GLY A 695 19.81 15.11 -6.27
N LEU A 696 20.02 15.62 -7.49
CA LEU A 696 19.10 16.53 -8.17
C LEU A 696 18.28 15.77 -9.22
N SER A 697 17.00 16.11 -9.40
CA SER A 697 16.20 15.71 -10.57
C SER A 697 16.02 16.85 -11.56
N LYS A 698 15.65 16.53 -12.81
CA LYS A 698 15.44 17.55 -13.86
C LYS A 698 14.35 18.55 -13.46
N LEU A 699 13.31 18.07 -12.77
CA LEU A 699 12.24 18.92 -12.26
C LEU A 699 12.77 19.86 -11.18
N ASP A 700 13.59 19.34 -10.28
CA ASP A 700 14.20 20.13 -9.19
C ASP A 700 15.12 21.20 -9.78
N CYS A 701 15.87 20.91 -10.84
CA CYS A 701 16.70 21.90 -11.51
C CYS A 701 15.90 23.07 -12.10
N ASN A 702 14.75 22.81 -12.72
CA ASN A 702 13.89 23.88 -13.24
C ASN A 702 13.38 24.78 -12.11
N TYR A 703 12.94 24.17 -11.01
CA TYR A 703 12.46 24.88 -9.83
C TYR A 703 13.56 25.66 -9.10
N LEU A 704 14.73 25.04 -8.93
CA LEU A 704 15.90 25.60 -8.30
C LEU A 704 16.38 26.85 -9.05
N LEU A 705 16.43 26.81 -10.38
CA LEU A 705 16.86 27.96 -11.20
C LEU A 705 15.91 29.16 -11.10
N VAL A 706 14.60 28.93 -10.96
CA VAL A 706 13.65 30.04 -10.73
C VAL A 706 13.96 30.75 -9.42
N ALA A 707 14.21 30.00 -8.36
CA ALA A 707 14.55 30.56 -7.06
C ALA A 707 15.92 31.27 -7.09
N PHE A 708 16.95 30.69 -7.72
CA PHE A 708 18.26 31.32 -7.86
C PHE A 708 18.24 32.59 -8.70
N HIS A 709 17.54 32.61 -9.84
CA HIS A 709 17.37 33.83 -10.64
C HIS A 709 16.72 34.97 -9.86
N LEU A 710 15.74 34.65 -8.99
CA LEU A 710 15.16 35.65 -8.12
C LEU A 710 16.19 36.14 -7.09
N GLN A 711 16.95 35.23 -6.48
CA GLN A 711 18.01 35.57 -5.53
C GLN A 711 19.12 36.41 -6.15
N ASP A 712 19.52 36.15 -7.39
CA ASP A 712 20.50 36.97 -8.11
C ASP A 712 20.03 38.40 -8.33
N LYS A 713 18.73 38.59 -8.57
CA LYS A 713 18.14 39.92 -8.80
C LYS A 713 18.05 40.76 -7.54
N ILE A 714 17.77 40.15 -6.38
CA ILE A 714 17.45 40.88 -5.13
C ILE A 714 18.46 40.67 -3.99
N GLY A 715 19.33 39.67 -4.12
CA GLY A 715 20.22 39.17 -3.08
C GLY A 715 19.55 38.14 -2.14
N GLU A 716 20.30 37.13 -1.74
CA GLU A 716 19.86 36.03 -0.85
C GLU A 716 19.19 36.55 0.44
N GLY A 717 19.80 37.53 1.12
CA GLY A 717 19.25 38.08 2.35
C GLY A 717 17.94 38.87 2.17
N GLN A 718 17.65 39.41 0.98
CA GLN A 718 16.34 39.99 0.68
C GLN A 718 15.33 38.90 0.32
N PHE A 719 15.77 37.87 -0.40
CA PHE A 719 14.95 36.70 -0.72
C PHE A 719 14.45 35.99 0.55
N ILE A 720 15.34 35.67 1.50
CA ILE A 720 14.95 35.03 2.78
C ILE A 720 13.95 35.90 3.54
N ARG A 721 14.19 37.22 3.63
CA ARG A 721 13.25 38.15 4.28
C ARG A 721 11.89 38.21 3.58
N PHE A 722 11.88 38.13 2.25
CA PHE A 722 10.65 38.03 1.48
C PHE A 722 9.91 36.73 1.77
N ILE A 723 10.59 35.59 1.80
CA ILE A 723 9.98 34.29 2.16
C ILE A 723 9.41 34.34 3.57
N GLN A 724 10.14 34.89 4.55
CA GLN A 724 9.64 35.07 5.91
C GLN A 724 8.37 35.93 5.93
N HIS A 725 8.37 37.08 5.26
CA HIS A 725 7.19 37.95 5.22
C HIS A 725 6.00 37.30 4.53
N PHE A 726 6.25 36.60 3.42
CA PHE A 726 5.22 35.85 2.70
C PHE A 726 4.68 34.69 3.54
N ALA A 727 5.55 33.96 4.24
CA ALA A 727 5.17 32.90 5.18
C ALA A 727 4.34 33.42 6.34
N ASP A 728 4.66 34.59 6.89
CA ASP A 728 3.87 35.21 7.97
C ASP A 728 2.49 35.63 7.49
N ALA A 729 2.40 36.26 6.31
CA ALA A 729 1.13 36.67 5.70
C ALA A 729 0.21 35.49 5.33
N HIS A 730 0.80 34.32 5.06
CA HIS A 730 0.09 33.12 4.61
C HIS A 730 0.21 31.93 5.57
N PHE A 731 0.63 32.14 6.83
CA PHE A 731 0.87 31.03 7.75
C PHE A 731 -0.42 30.26 8.03
N MET A 732 -0.44 28.97 7.67
CA MET A 732 -1.64 28.12 7.77
C MET A 732 -2.85 28.68 6.99
N GLN A 733 -2.59 29.55 6.01
CA GLN A 733 -3.57 30.08 5.07
C GLN A 733 -3.30 29.52 3.67
N PRO A 734 -4.32 29.49 2.81
CA PRO A 734 -4.12 28.99 1.47
C PRO A 734 -3.32 29.99 0.61
N ALA A 735 -2.24 29.52 -0.01
CA ALA A 735 -1.40 30.29 -0.91
C ALA A 735 -0.99 29.43 -2.10
N ASN A 736 -0.93 30.02 -3.29
CA ASN A 736 -0.47 29.32 -4.49
C ASN A 736 0.64 30.10 -5.20
N MET A 737 1.16 29.53 -6.29
CA MET A 737 2.22 30.16 -7.08
C MET A 737 1.83 31.56 -7.59
N ARG A 738 0.56 31.80 -7.91
CA ARG A 738 0.09 33.12 -8.38
C ARG A 738 0.17 34.17 -7.28
N ASP A 739 -0.28 33.82 -6.08
CA ASP A 739 -0.20 34.71 -4.91
C ASP A 739 1.27 35.05 -4.61
N PHE A 740 2.18 34.08 -4.73
CA PHE A 740 3.63 34.27 -4.59
C PHE A 740 4.21 35.23 -5.65
N VAL A 741 3.93 34.99 -6.94
CA VAL A 741 4.42 35.84 -8.03
C VAL A 741 3.91 37.27 -7.92
N ALA A 742 2.63 37.44 -7.55
CA ALA A 742 2.05 38.75 -7.30
C ALA A 742 2.75 39.47 -6.14
N ALA A 743 3.02 38.76 -5.04
CA ALA A 743 3.74 39.30 -3.90
C ALA A 743 5.18 39.70 -4.26
N VAL A 744 5.91 38.90 -5.05
CA VAL A 744 7.25 39.27 -5.54
C VAL A 744 7.20 40.55 -6.36
N LYS A 745 6.27 40.65 -7.32
CA LYS A 745 6.12 41.84 -8.17
C LYS A 745 5.78 43.08 -7.36
N GLN A 746 4.92 42.95 -6.35
CA GLN A 746 4.49 44.05 -5.51
C GLN A 746 5.57 44.51 -4.54
N SER A 747 6.21 43.58 -3.83
CA SER A 747 7.13 43.88 -2.72
C SER A 747 8.56 44.14 -3.18
N LEU A 748 8.99 43.51 -4.27
CA LEU A 748 10.38 43.55 -4.76
C LEU A 748 10.51 44.27 -6.10
N HIS A 749 9.40 44.64 -6.74
CA HIS A 749 9.38 45.26 -8.07
C HIS A 749 10.06 44.42 -9.16
N VAL A 750 10.11 43.08 -8.99
CA VAL A 750 10.66 42.13 -9.96
C VAL A 750 9.53 41.36 -10.62
N ASP A 751 9.50 41.32 -11.96
CA ASP A 751 8.56 40.49 -12.71
C ASP A 751 9.18 39.11 -13.02
N MET A 752 8.70 38.08 -12.34
CA MET A 752 9.15 36.69 -12.55
C MET A 752 8.34 35.92 -13.58
N SER A 753 7.32 36.53 -14.19
CA SER A 753 6.40 35.82 -15.10
C SER A 753 7.14 35.21 -16.29
N ALA A 754 8.20 35.88 -16.76
CA ALA A 754 9.04 35.39 -17.86
C ALA A 754 9.96 34.23 -17.43
N ASP A 755 10.58 34.33 -16.25
CA ASP A 755 11.47 33.29 -15.72
C ASP A 755 10.69 31.99 -15.45
N ILE A 756 9.55 32.09 -14.76
CA ILE A 756 8.66 30.96 -14.50
C ILE A 756 8.17 30.33 -15.81
N GLY A 757 7.80 31.15 -16.78
CA GLY A 757 7.40 30.66 -18.11
C GLY A 757 8.50 29.87 -18.81
N THR A 758 9.76 30.27 -18.65
CA THR A 758 10.92 29.67 -19.31
C THR A 758 11.33 28.34 -18.69
N TYR A 759 11.24 28.21 -17.37
CA TYR A 759 11.74 27.03 -16.66
C TYR A 759 10.65 26.02 -16.30
N ILE A 760 9.44 26.48 -15.96
CA ILE A 760 8.35 25.60 -15.49
C ILE A 760 7.41 25.22 -16.63
N CYS A 761 7.17 26.13 -17.59
CA CYS A 761 6.13 25.99 -18.61
C CYS A 761 6.66 25.75 -20.03
N GLN A 762 7.80 25.07 -20.14
CA GLN A 762 8.35 24.65 -21.44
C GLN A 762 7.25 23.86 -22.19
N ASP A 763 6.91 24.31 -23.40
CA ASP A 763 5.88 23.79 -24.32
C ASP A 763 4.47 24.41 -24.29
N LYS A 764 4.14 25.37 -23.40
CA LYS A 764 2.83 26.05 -23.41
C LYS A 764 2.92 27.49 -23.96
N ALA A 765 2.08 27.80 -24.96
CA ALA A 765 2.05 29.10 -25.66
C ALA A 765 1.71 30.32 -24.77
N LYS A 766 1.24 30.09 -23.54
CA LYS A 766 0.96 31.13 -22.54
C LYS A 766 1.44 30.67 -21.15
N PRO A 767 2.54 31.23 -20.64
CA PRO A 767 3.12 30.90 -19.33
C PRO A 767 2.14 31.00 -18.16
N LEU A 768 1.22 31.96 -18.20
CA LEU A 768 0.26 32.21 -17.12
C LEU A 768 -0.86 31.15 -17.09
N ASP A 769 -1.29 30.66 -18.26
CA ASP A 769 -2.34 29.63 -18.36
C ASP A 769 -1.82 28.25 -17.95
N CYS A 770 -0.52 28.01 -18.10
CA CYS A 770 0.19 26.84 -17.61
C CYS A 770 0.19 26.73 -16.07
N LEU A 771 0.30 27.86 -15.36
CA LEU A 771 0.26 27.91 -13.89
C LEU A 771 -1.15 27.79 -13.32
N LEU A 772 -2.18 27.95 -14.16
CA LEU A 772 -3.60 27.85 -13.80
C LEU A 772 -4.19 26.46 -14.05
N SER A 773 -3.52 25.63 -14.87
CA SER A 773 -3.90 24.25 -15.22
C SER A 773 -3.15 23.24 -14.39
#